data_AF-A0A8C3T9B2-F1
#
_entry.id   AF-A0A8C3T9B2-F1
#
_cell.length_a   1.000
_cell.length_b   1.000
_cell.length_c   1.000
_cell.angle_alpha   90.00
_cell.angle_beta   90.00
_cell.angle_gamma   90.00
#
_symmetry.space_group_name_H-M   'P 1'
#
loop_
_entity.id
_entity.type
_entity.pdbx_description
1 polymer ?
#
loop_
_entity_poly.entity_id
_entity_poly.type
_entity_poly.pdbx_seq_one_letter_code
_entity_poly.pdbx_strand_id
1 'polypeptide(L)'
;MLLFIKRWPYACTKHEQGHRPCLAKLTICEEKIEDSILTYFGSHTRRAILYFPPSRGKKELQLYQRILAQYGYSVTVLEDRKVNVGLGHEHHYQGELSSWDLLICLSSSKTDDTDCFPIDDFHQLELFQKVNTLPEIQHLLCRKEGLCQIIRAFPGLHLPITFPGCLDQHVLSKSNIASGPSQPVKSPDQKELFNTQDLSIIIKTYVLVTSLTPLRAFIHSTAIVWLPPKKKHFSVKLQRFFETFFKSSSPQQAFDNMKETISKLLLVAEAFSESPDVGPKTFSRCSLCFQMLTFDIGFNTSTYPVVLEVHEHFNFQVDDDLNFEDQTVKEFLLEDTFKFLLSNESSASSVFEALQSIYRLAVIKVRDENYQKAYEQCLSLEEINSMIHFIKELKSIGQFELLFPSSAPKIQTLLHDIYHMVDPMGKLGSVLTVHWFLSNLLEQFQFMNQEARPSLSGCHGKSRSISLQIFTRPPLDLNPKFNPKIKEYYTEVPFDVVTVKIGAEPSNCQCQVHLDERKGPSVANYPLGLGINKITILVTDNSQSDPELVNSYKIIVYREDRPSLPLFEDYMVCGFVQDCGSLIQPEESCGLQPLSTEYLSAISQTQFKTCEAGDTKGQWIVPCLSCSDNRTCDWREITWQPHNCQYSVLTKPALQQCVEGRKVLFIGDSTNRGIMYYLIERVNETLQEWQKAHDVKIYHNINDGKTFISYSYYPQFWININHRPTFEKALEQLLQRSHPLENTDQTVLVVGGVHWLNSNHLQIIQKVLKRENLSNILVVIKSIGMGFHLPVDGIHSLSQTEVQNLWNENLVILDTAKRYGYEVVDTFIITMGRYKEFLQGKCGCHFHEVVKSKTSSESPPITMKLSRPYALGKYFNSQSKLSQLQDYAMNSQSPYHVKGPINQVYSEILLSRICARKSKATDS
;
A
#
# COMPACT_ATOMS: atom_id res chain seq x y z
N MET A 1 -3.50 41.46 -26.09
CA MET A 1 -3.42 41.49 -24.61
C MET A 1 -3.83 42.82 -23.99
N LEU A 2 -3.14 43.95 -24.25
CA LEU A 2 -3.50 45.29 -23.73
C LEU A 2 -4.92 45.79 -24.12
N LEU A 3 -5.50 45.27 -25.21
CA LEU A 3 -6.89 45.55 -25.62
C LEU A 3 -7.94 44.64 -24.94
N PHE A 4 -7.55 43.49 -24.39
CA PHE A 4 -8.43 42.54 -23.72
C PHE A 4 -8.55 42.87 -22.22
N ILE A 5 -7.42 43.27 -21.60
CA ILE A 5 -7.36 43.73 -20.20
C ILE A 5 -8.15 45.03 -20.00
N LYS A 6 -8.22 45.91 -21.02
CA LYS A 6 -9.12 47.09 -20.99
C LYS A 6 -10.62 46.76 -21.04
N ARG A 7 -11.02 45.53 -21.38
CA ARG A 7 -12.44 45.12 -21.48
C ARG A 7 -12.96 44.31 -20.27
N TRP A 8 -12.10 43.85 -19.37
CA TRP A 8 -12.47 43.19 -18.11
C TRP A 8 -13.40 44.05 -17.23
N PRO A 9 -13.20 45.39 -17.12
CA PRO A 9 -14.14 46.24 -16.39
C PRO A 9 -15.47 46.45 -17.13
N TYR A 10 -15.47 46.43 -18.47
CA TYR A 10 -16.62 46.82 -19.29
C TYR A 10 -17.68 45.73 -19.47
N ALA A 11 -17.36 44.46 -19.22
CA ALA A 11 -18.32 43.37 -19.35
C ALA A 11 -19.29 43.26 -18.15
N CYS A 12 -18.90 43.76 -16.98
CA CYS A 12 -19.69 43.72 -15.73
C CYS A 12 -20.12 45.10 -15.20
N THR A 13 -19.65 46.21 -15.82
CA THR A 13 -20.12 47.57 -15.48
C THR A 13 -20.55 48.33 -16.74
N LYS A 14 -21.87 48.37 -16.99
CA LYS A 14 -22.43 49.56 -17.65
C LYS A 14 -22.58 50.59 -16.55
N HIS A 15 -21.76 51.64 -16.63
CA HIS A 15 -21.57 52.76 -15.71
C HIS A 15 -20.42 52.59 -14.69
N GLU A 16 -19.53 53.59 -14.79
CA GLU A 16 -18.41 53.96 -13.91
C GLU A 16 -17.05 53.29 -14.20
N GLN A 17 -16.23 54.05 -14.92
CA GLN A 17 -14.80 53.83 -15.06
C GLN A 17 -14.13 53.91 -13.68
N GLY A 18 -13.53 52.81 -13.21
CA GLY A 18 -12.48 52.88 -12.18
C GLY A 18 -12.63 52.03 -10.92
N HIS A 19 -13.68 51.22 -10.73
CA HIS A 19 -13.86 50.45 -9.48
C HIS A 19 -13.63 48.93 -9.60
N ARG A 20 -13.05 48.34 -8.53
CA ARG A 20 -12.72 46.92 -8.34
C ARG A 20 -14.01 46.05 -8.39
N PRO A 21 -13.95 44.79 -8.86
CA PRO A 21 -15.13 43.91 -8.86
C PRO A 21 -15.47 43.47 -7.43
N CYS A 22 -16.70 43.75 -7.00
CA CYS A 22 -17.20 43.43 -5.67
C CYS A 22 -18.10 42.19 -5.64
N LEU A 23 -18.02 41.38 -4.57
CA LEU A 23 -18.71 40.09 -4.39
C LEU A 23 -20.22 40.12 -4.71
N ALA A 24 -20.89 41.25 -4.49
CA ALA A 24 -22.32 41.43 -4.79
C ALA A 24 -22.69 41.41 -6.29
N LYS A 25 -21.72 41.55 -7.22
CA LYS A 25 -21.94 41.62 -8.67
C LYS A 25 -21.45 40.40 -9.46
N LEU A 26 -20.84 39.41 -8.82
CA LEU A 26 -20.24 38.23 -9.49
C LEU A 26 -21.28 37.24 -10.07
N THR A 27 -22.49 37.20 -9.52
CA THR A 27 -23.59 36.32 -9.99
C THR A 27 -24.16 36.68 -11.37
N ILE A 28 -23.83 37.86 -11.92
CA ILE A 28 -24.34 38.31 -13.23
C ILE A 28 -23.32 38.02 -14.36
N CYS A 29 -22.08 37.62 -14.03
CA CYS A 29 -21.00 37.48 -15.00
C CYS A 29 -20.50 36.04 -15.23
N GLU A 30 -21.17 35.04 -14.67
CA GLU A 30 -20.79 33.62 -14.72
C GLU A 30 -20.61 33.10 -16.16
N GLU A 31 -21.63 33.25 -17.03
CA GLU A 31 -21.58 32.74 -18.41
C GLU A 31 -20.53 33.44 -19.28
N LYS A 32 -20.29 34.76 -19.11
CA LYS A 32 -19.36 35.53 -19.96
C LYS A 32 -17.89 35.35 -19.59
N ILE A 33 -17.61 35.05 -18.32
CA ILE A 33 -16.24 34.80 -17.83
C ILE A 33 -15.78 33.42 -18.32
N GLU A 34 -16.65 32.41 -18.25
CA GLU A 34 -16.36 31.06 -18.72
C GLU A 34 -16.16 31.03 -20.24
N ASP A 35 -17.04 31.69 -21.00
CA ASP A 35 -16.92 31.79 -22.46
C ASP A 35 -15.64 32.53 -22.88
N SER A 36 -15.25 33.60 -22.17
CA SER A 36 -14.05 34.39 -22.51
C SER A 36 -12.74 33.68 -22.14
N ILE A 37 -12.72 32.89 -21.06
CA ILE A 37 -11.57 32.06 -20.67
C ILE A 37 -11.47 30.87 -21.65
N LEU A 38 -12.57 30.19 -21.97
CA LEU A 38 -12.56 29.05 -22.90
C LEU A 38 -12.24 29.45 -24.35
N THR A 39 -12.74 30.58 -24.86
CA THR A 39 -12.45 31.02 -26.24
C THR A 39 -11.01 31.50 -26.45
N TYR A 40 -10.35 32.06 -25.42
CA TYR A 40 -8.97 32.54 -25.53
C TYR A 40 -7.92 31.47 -25.16
N PHE A 41 -8.19 30.62 -24.16
CA PHE A 41 -7.28 29.55 -23.71
C PHE A 41 -7.48 28.19 -24.41
N GLY A 42 -8.60 28.00 -25.12
CA GLY A 42 -8.92 26.73 -25.81
C GLY A 42 -8.40 26.61 -27.25
N SER A 43 -7.89 27.67 -27.87
CA SER A 43 -7.54 27.70 -29.30
C SER A 43 -6.03 27.63 -29.62
N HIS A 44 -5.16 27.63 -28.61
CA HIS A 44 -3.71 27.60 -28.79
C HIS A 44 -3.14 26.25 -28.33
N THR A 45 -2.21 25.68 -29.11
CA THR A 45 -1.43 24.51 -28.70
C THR A 45 -0.64 24.82 -27.44
N ARG A 46 -0.83 24.04 -26.38
CA ARG A 46 -0.12 24.25 -25.09
C ARG A 46 1.37 23.99 -25.26
N ARG A 47 2.23 24.92 -24.83
CA ARG A 47 3.68 24.84 -25.01
C ARG A 47 4.40 24.84 -23.68
N ALA A 48 5.29 23.86 -23.49
CA ALA A 48 6.16 23.74 -22.33
C ALA A 48 7.62 23.96 -22.73
N ILE A 49 8.32 24.84 -22.01
CA ILE A 49 9.76 25.04 -22.14
C ILE A 49 10.44 24.24 -21.03
N LEU A 50 11.38 23.37 -21.38
CA LEU A 50 12.17 22.57 -20.46
C LEU A 50 13.63 23.00 -20.53
N TYR A 51 14.10 23.69 -19.49
CA TYR A 51 15.52 24.00 -19.30
C TYR A 51 16.19 22.80 -18.64
N PHE A 52 17.09 22.15 -19.38
CA PHE A 52 17.69 20.88 -18.96
C PHE A 52 19.22 20.94 -19.06
N PRO A 53 19.94 20.98 -17.93
CA PRO A 53 21.40 21.05 -17.95
C PRO A 53 21.99 19.71 -18.40
N PRO A 54 23.08 19.70 -19.20
CA PRO A 54 23.70 18.48 -19.72
C PRO A 54 24.26 17.56 -18.61
N SER A 55 24.38 18.05 -17.37
CA SER A 55 24.77 17.24 -16.21
C SER A 55 23.69 16.25 -15.75
N ARG A 56 22.41 16.48 -16.10
CA ARG A 56 21.32 15.53 -15.79
C ARG A 56 21.21 14.48 -16.90
N GLY A 57 21.00 13.22 -16.52
CA GLY A 57 21.03 12.10 -17.47
C GLY A 57 19.88 12.11 -18.49
N LYS A 58 20.12 11.60 -19.71
CA LYS A 58 19.14 11.54 -20.81
C LYS A 58 17.80 10.86 -20.46
N LYS A 59 17.81 9.92 -19.49
CA LYS A 59 16.59 9.24 -19.03
C LYS A 59 15.60 10.18 -18.33
N GLU A 60 16.10 11.16 -17.58
CA GLU A 60 15.27 12.14 -16.88
C GLU A 60 14.63 13.12 -17.88
N LEU A 61 15.37 13.55 -18.91
CA LEU A 61 14.83 14.35 -20.00
C LEU A 61 13.65 13.66 -20.70
N GLN A 62 13.80 12.39 -21.05
CA GLN A 62 12.75 11.58 -21.68
C GLN A 62 11.50 11.45 -20.80
N LEU A 63 11.68 11.37 -19.48
CA LEU A 63 10.58 11.28 -18.53
C LEU A 63 9.73 12.56 -18.54
N TYR A 64 10.35 13.74 -18.40
CA TYR A 64 9.62 15.02 -18.47
C TYR A 64 8.90 15.19 -19.81
N GLN A 65 9.56 14.85 -20.92
CA GLN A 65 8.94 14.91 -22.25
C GLN A 65 7.71 14.00 -22.35
N ARG A 66 7.82 12.75 -21.86
CA ARG A 66 6.72 11.78 -21.87
C ARG A 66 5.52 12.27 -21.06
N ILE A 67 5.75 12.72 -19.83
CA ILE A 67 4.68 13.19 -18.93
C ILE A 67 3.98 14.42 -19.53
N LEU A 68 4.74 15.42 -19.96
CA LEU A 68 4.15 16.66 -20.51
C LEU A 68 3.38 16.40 -21.81
N ALA A 69 3.86 15.48 -22.67
CA ALA A 69 3.16 15.07 -23.87
C ALA A 69 1.81 14.40 -23.58
N GLN A 70 1.69 13.62 -22.51
CA GLN A 70 0.41 13.01 -22.09
C GLN A 70 -0.66 14.06 -21.75
N TYR A 71 -0.25 15.24 -21.28
CA TYR A 71 -1.14 16.37 -20.99
C TYR A 71 -1.32 17.34 -22.16
N GLY A 72 -0.88 16.95 -23.36
CA GLY A 72 -1.07 17.72 -24.59
C GLY A 72 -0.12 18.91 -24.76
N TYR A 73 1.01 18.94 -24.05
CA TYR A 73 2.03 19.99 -24.23
C TYR A 73 3.02 19.63 -25.34
N SER A 74 3.31 20.62 -26.20
CA SER A 74 4.47 20.60 -27.09
C SER A 74 5.70 21.05 -26.29
N VAL A 75 6.70 20.17 -26.16
CA VAL A 75 7.89 20.42 -25.32
C VAL A 75 9.05 20.96 -26.17
N THR A 76 9.56 22.13 -25.80
CA THR A 76 10.79 22.71 -26.36
C THR A 76 11.92 22.60 -25.33
N VAL A 77 13.01 21.91 -25.68
CA VAL A 77 14.16 21.72 -24.79
C VAL A 77 15.21 22.80 -25.05
N LEU A 78 15.67 23.47 -23.99
CA LEU A 78 16.75 24.44 -24.04
C LEU A 78 17.97 23.88 -23.30
N GLU A 79 19.05 23.64 -24.05
CA GLU A 79 20.37 23.25 -23.54
C GLU A 79 21.30 24.48 -23.60
N ASP A 80 21.83 24.92 -22.46
CA ASP A 80 22.87 25.97 -22.32
C ASP A 80 22.61 27.35 -22.96
N ARG A 81 21.35 27.81 -23.06
CA ARG A 81 21.02 29.19 -23.47
C ARG A 81 20.11 29.88 -22.47
N LYS A 82 20.52 31.08 -21.99
CA LYS A 82 19.69 31.97 -21.17
C LYS A 82 18.38 32.27 -21.90
N VAL A 83 17.26 32.20 -21.18
CA VAL A 83 15.99 32.75 -21.66
C VAL A 83 16.06 34.27 -21.48
N ASN A 84 16.52 35.01 -22.49
CA ASN A 84 16.43 36.48 -22.48
C ASN A 84 14.97 36.88 -22.80
N VAL A 85 14.14 37.06 -21.76
CA VAL A 85 12.81 37.65 -21.90
C VAL A 85 12.92 39.16 -21.68
N GLY A 86 13.36 39.90 -22.70
CA GLY A 86 13.11 41.34 -22.74
C GLY A 86 14.21 42.20 -23.35
N LEU A 87 14.07 42.53 -24.63
CA LEU A 87 14.03 43.90 -25.15
C LEU A 87 13.80 43.83 -26.66
N GLY A 88 12.80 44.57 -27.12
CA GLY A 88 12.58 44.74 -28.54
C GLY A 88 13.77 45.42 -29.22
N HIS A 89 13.87 45.13 -30.51
CA HIS A 89 14.72 45.73 -31.54
C HIS A 89 16.08 45.04 -31.74
N GLU A 90 16.11 44.34 -32.88
CA GLU A 90 17.27 43.89 -33.65
C GLU A 90 18.07 42.72 -33.06
N HIS A 91 17.67 41.50 -33.41
CA HIS A 91 18.48 40.59 -34.24
C HIS A 91 17.65 39.34 -34.61
N HIS A 92 17.73 38.98 -35.89
CA HIS A 92 16.93 37.97 -36.59
C HIS A 92 16.94 36.58 -35.95
N TYR A 93 15.97 36.25 -35.08
CA TYR A 93 15.36 34.91 -34.88
C TYR A 93 14.10 35.06 -33.98
N GLN A 94 13.20 35.98 -34.35
CA GLN A 94 11.93 36.22 -33.66
C GLN A 94 10.79 35.55 -34.43
N GLY A 95 10.31 34.41 -33.94
CA GLY A 95 9.14 33.72 -34.49
C GLY A 95 8.58 32.60 -33.62
N GLU A 96 9.42 31.86 -32.86
CA GLU A 96 8.97 30.60 -32.25
C GLU A 96 8.77 30.60 -30.72
N LEU A 97 9.36 31.54 -29.96
CA LEU A 97 9.37 31.48 -28.48
C LEU A 97 8.30 32.35 -27.76
N SER A 98 7.41 33.03 -28.48
CA SER A 98 6.60 34.12 -27.90
C SER A 98 5.27 33.75 -27.21
N SER A 99 4.91 32.48 -27.03
CA SER A 99 3.79 32.12 -26.14
C SER A 99 3.96 30.71 -25.54
N TRP A 100 4.51 30.64 -24.33
CA TRP A 100 4.64 29.41 -23.54
C TRP A 100 3.70 29.46 -22.34
N ASP A 101 3.30 28.28 -21.85
CA ASP A 101 2.34 28.11 -20.75
C ASP A 101 3.00 27.51 -19.50
N LEU A 102 4.01 26.66 -19.68
CA LEU A 102 4.74 26.01 -18.59
C LEU A 102 6.26 26.12 -18.81
N LEU A 103 6.98 26.59 -17.80
CA LEU A 103 8.44 26.58 -17.77
C LEU A 103 8.92 25.64 -16.65
N ILE A 104 9.71 24.63 -17.03
CA ILE A 104 10.37 23.71 -16.09
C ILE A 104 11.86 24.00 -16.10
N CYS A 105 12.34 24.47 -14.97
CA CYS A 105 13.71 24.75 -14.64
C CYS A 105 14.30 23.63 -13.79
N LEU A 106 15.37 23.00 -14.27
CA LEU A 106 16.13 22.02 -13.50
C LEU A 106 17.53 22.57 -13.26
N SER A 107 17.89 22.84 -12.00
CA SER A 107 19.24 23.33 -11.66
C SER A 107 20.28 22.21 -11.61
N SER A 108 21.55 22.57 -11.89
CA SER A 108 22.75 21.74 -11.73
C SER A 108 23.31 21.94 -10.31
N SER A 109 23.63 20.86 -9.60
CA SER A 109 24.07 20.90 -8.19
C SER A 109 25.45 21.52 -7.93
N LYS A 110 26.07 22.16 -8.94
CA LYS A 110 27.38 22.80 -8.81
C LYS A 110 27.22 24.31 -8.88
N THR A 111 27.91 24.97 -7.95
CA THR A 111 27.91 26.38 -7.53
C THR A 111 28.23 27.44 -8.60
N ASP A 112 27.94 27.22 -9.87
CA ASP A 112 28.03 28.27 -10.90
C ASP A 112 26.62 28.80 -11.23
N ASP A 113 26.31 29.93 -10.58
CA ASP A 113 25.10 30.76 -10.68
C ASP A 113 24.74 31.11 -12.12
N THR A 114 23.83 30.35 -12.73
CA THR A 114 22.95 30.90 -13.76
C THR A 114 21.54 30.39 -13.54
N ASP A 115 20.72 31.21 -12.88
CA ASP A 115 19.28 30.98 -12.75
C ASP A 115 18.68 30.84 -14.16
N CYS A 116 17.93 29.76 -14.36
CA CYS A 116 17.21 29.45 -15.59
C CYS A 116 16.19 30.53 -15.99
N PHE A 117 15.75 31.33 -15.04
CA PHE A 117 14.82 32.43 -15.22
C PHE A 117 15.23 33.58 -14.28
N PRO A 118 15.50 34.78 -14.79
CA PRO A 118 15.92 35.91 -13.96
C PRO A 118 14.85 36.27 -12.93
N ILE A 119 15.26 36.51 -11.68
CA ILE A 119 14.36 36.88 -10.57
C ILE A 119 13.53 38.14 -10.91
N ASP A 120 14.12 39.07 -11.65
CA ASP A 120 13.50 40.32 -12.10
C ASP A 120 12.38 40.13 -13.14
N ASP A 121 12.36 39.00 -13.85
CA ASP A 121 11.39 38.71 -14.92
C ASP A 121 10.12 38.02 -14.42
N PHE A 122 10.08 37.56 -13.16
CA PHE A 122 8.87 36.94 -12.60
C PHE A 122 7.69 37.94 -12.52
N HIS A 123 7.94 39.26 -12.52
CA HIS A 123 6.91 40.30 -12.53
C HIS A 123 6.17 40.39 -13.87
N GLN A 124 6.79 39.83 -14.93
CA GLN A 124 6.30 39.87 -16.29
C GLN A 124 5.50 38.61 -16.66
N LEU A 125 5.33 37.68 -15.73
CA LEU A 125 4.58 36.44 -15.96
C LEU A 125 3.09 36.71 -16.12
N GLU A 126 2.51 36.09 -17.15
CA GLU A 126 1.08 36.13 -17.39
C GLU A 126 0.32 35.29 -16.35
N LEU A 127 -0.95 35.64 -16.11
CA LEU A 127 -1.84 34.96 -15.14
C LEU A 127 -2.09 33.47 -15.41
N PHE A 128 -1.63 32.93 -16.53
CA PHE A 128 -1.76 31.52 -16.92
C PHE A 128 -0.42 30.78 -16.99
N GLN A 129 0.71 31.50 -16.90
CA GLN A 129 2.05 30.93 -17.01
C GLN A 129 2.47 30.29 -15.69
N LYS A 130 2.98 29.05 -15.75
CA LYS A 130 3.45 28.30 -14.59
C LYS A 130 4.96 28.10 -14.63
N VAL A 131 5.62 28.25 -13.48
CA VAL A 131 7.06 27.99 -13.32
C VAL A 131 7.29 27.13 -12.08
N ASN A 132 8.22 26.17 -12.13
CA ASN A 132 8.48 25.25 -11.01
C ASN A 132 9.48 25.80 -9.95
N THR A 133 9.55 27.12 -9.78
CA THR A 133 10.54 27.81 -8.95
C THR A 133 9.86 28.87 -8.08
N LEU A 134 10.12 28.87 -6.77
CA LEU A 134 9.70 29.90 -5.82
C LEU A 134 10.95 30.55 -5.19
N PRO A 135 11.52 31.61 -5.78
CA PRO A 135 12.80 32.20 -5.36
C PRO A 135 12.89 32.52 -3.86
N GLU A 136 11.77 32.96 -3.27
CA GLU A 136 11.66 33.30 -1.87
C GLU A 136 11.91 32.08 -0.96
N ILE A 137 11.36 30.92 -1.32
CA ILE A 137 11.57 29.67 -0.57
C ILE A 137 13.01 29.18 -0.73
N GLN A 138 13.58 29.30 -1.92
CA GLN A 138 14.96 28.89 -2.18
C GLN A 138 15.94 29.70 -1.33
N HIS A 139 15.74 31.02 -1.28
CA HIS A 139 16.58 31.92 -0.49
C HIS A 139 16.40 31.71 1.02
N LEU A 140 15.15 31.56 1.49
CA LEU A 140 14.84 31.54 2.92
C LEU A 140 14.99 30.16 3.58
N LEU A 141 14.57 29.09 2.91
CA LEU A 141 14.51 27.75 3.50
C LEU A 141 15.57 26.79 2.97
N CYS A 142 15.98 26.92 1.69
CA CYS A 142 16.92 25.97 1.08
C CYS A 142 18.40 26.38 1.27
N ARG A 143 18.66 27.64 1.65
CA ARG A 143 20.01 28.16 1.94
C ARG A 143 20.22 28.32 3.44
N LYS A 144 21.45 28.04 3.89
CA LYS A 144 21.82 28.09 5.32
C LYS A 144 21.71 29.50 5.88
N GLU A 145 22.04 30.50 5.07
CA GLU A 145 22.00 31.91 5.42
C GLU A 145 20.57 32.38 5.71
N GLY A 146 19.61 31.99 4.86
CA GLY A 146 18.19 32.33 5.02
C GLY A 146 17.58 31.70 6.28
N LEU A 147 17.87 30.41 6.53
CA LEU A 147 17.40 29.73 7.73
C LEU A 147 17.95 30.39 9.01
N CYS A 148 19.23 30.78 9.03
CA CYS A 148 19.80 31.51 10.16
C CYS A 148 19.15 32.90 10.36
N GLN A 149 18.75 33.59 9.29
CA GLN A 149 18.02 34.87 9.41
C GLN A 149 16.65 34.67 10.05
N ILE A 150 15.90 33.65 9.63
CA ILE A 150 14.60 33.29 10.22
C ILE A 150 14.75 32.96 11.72
N ILE A 151 15.71 32.11 12.08
CA ILE A 151 15.92 31.70 13.48
C ILE A 151 16.22 32.91 14.37
N ARG A 152 17.00 33.89 13.86
CA ARG A 152 17.31 35.13 14.59
C ARG A 152 16.11 36.08 14.71
N ALA A 153 15.26 36.14 13.69
CA ALA A 153 14.09 37.01 13.68
C ALA A 153 12.98 36.50 14.62
N PHE A 154 12.92 35.18 14.85
CA PHE A 154 11.85 34.54 15.61
C PHE A 154 12.34 33.65 16.78
N PRO A 155 13.09 34.19 17.75
CA PRO A 155 13.67 33.39 18.84
C PRO A 155 12.61 32.78 19.78
N GLY A 156 11.43 33.39 19.89
CA GLY A 156 10.33 32.93 20.74
C GLY A 156 9.47 31.81 20.16
N LEU A 157 9.63 31.49 18.87
CA LEU A 157 8.84 30.44 18.19
C LEU A 157 9.42 29.03 18.38
N HIS A 158 10.60 28.89 18.99
CA HIS A 158 11.28 27.61 19.27
C HIS A 158 11.18 26.62 18.09
N LEU A 159 11.56 27.08 16.89
CA LEU A 159 11.50 26.27 15.68
C LEU A 159 12.39 25.01 15.86
N PRO A 160 11.85 23.79 15.66
CA PRO A 160 12.58 22.55 15.89
C PRO A 160 13.51 22.26 14.71
N ILE A 161 14.56 23.07 14.55
CA ILE A 161 15.54 22.98 13.46
C ILE A 161 16.92 22.71 14.08
N THR A 162 17.64 21.70 13.61
CA THR A 162 19.02 21.45 14.04
C THR A 162 20.00 22.01 13.03
N PHE A 163 20.70 23.10 13.38
CA PHE A 163 21.78 23.62 12.54
C PHE A 163 22.98 24.10 13.39
N PRO A 164 24.15 23.43 13.33
CA PRO A 164 25.32 23.78 14.15
C PRO A 164 26.09 25.04 13.73
N GLY A 165 25.61 25.81 12.75
CA GLY A 165 26.43 26.76 11.99
C GLY A 165 26.13 28.26 12.15
N CYS A 166 25.08 28.66 12.87
CA CYS A 166 24.78 30.08 13.05
C CYS A 166 25.69 30.69 14.15
N LEU A 167 27.02 30.66 13.96
CA LEU A 167 28.00 31.30 14.85
C LEU A 167 28.25 32.75 14.39
N ASP A 168 28.15 33.70 15.32
CA ASP A 168 28.32 35.13 15.06
C ASP A 168 29.71 35.51 14.54
N GLN A 169 29.76 36.17 13.37
CA GLN A 169 30.95 36.89 12.90
C GLN A 169 30.91 38.41 13.18
N HIS A 170 29.92 38.92 13.93
CA HIS A 170 29.83 40.36 14.21
C HIS A 170 30.15 40.80 15.65
N VAL A 171 30.58 39.89 16.55
CA VAL A 171 31.10 40.26 17.89
C VAL A 171 32.63 40.11 17.92
N LEU A 172 33.30 40.83 17.04
CA LEU A 172 34.75 41.05 17.11
C LEU A 172 35.04 42.53 16.84
N SER A 173 34.46 43.41 17.66
CA SER A 173 35.02 44.73 17.92
C SER A 173 34.45 45.31 19.20
N LYS A 174 35.37 45.60 20.14
CA LYS A 174 35.20 46.27 21.45
C LYS A 174 34.86 45.34 22.63
N SER A 175 35.86 44.55 23.01
CA SER A 175 36.16 44.37 24.43
C SER A 175 36.77 45.65 24.99
N ASN A 176 36.34 46.03 26.20
CA ASN A 176 36.98 46.90 27.21
C ASN A 176 35.85 47.21 28.24
N ILE A 177 35.87 46.94 29.54
CA ILE A 177 36.91 46.78 30.58
C ILE A 177 36.20 46.17 31.82
N ALA A 178 36.88 45.28 32.57
CA ALA A 178 36.85 44.96 34.03
C ALA A 178 35.50 44.93 34.81
N SER A 179 35.23 44.09 35.82
CA SER A 179 36.02 43.37 36.84
C SER A 179 35.07 42.53 37.72
N GLY A 180 35.52 41.39 38.26
CA GLY A 180 35.01 40.85 39.54
C GLY A 180 34.67 39.35 39.56
N PRO A 181 35.25 38.53 40.46
CA PRO A 181 34.97 37.10 40.57
C PRO A 181 33.94 36.83 41.68
N SER A 182 32.76 36.31 41.34
CA SER A 182 31.90 35.64 42.33
C SER A 182 30.81 34.77 41.69
N GLN A 183 30.96 33.46 41.92
CA GLN A 183 29.97 32.37 41.97
C GLN A 183 29.20 31.97 40.69
N PRO A 184 29.13 30.65 40.39
CA PRO A 184 28.32 30.13 39.32
C PRO A 184 26.85 30.10 39.77
N VAL A 185 26.11 31.13 39.40
CA VAL A 185 24.65 31.06 39.36
C VAL A 185 24.29 30.17 38.17
N LYS A 186 23.67 29.02 38.45
CA LYS A 186 23.10 28.12 37.43
C LYS A 186 22.04 28.87 36.62
N SER A 187 22.38 29.25 35.40
CA SER A 187 21.42 29.55 34.34
C SER A 187 20.89 28.24 33.75
N PRO A 188 19.59 28.15 33.41
CA PRO A 188 19.01 26.94 32.84
C PRO A 188 19.63 26.59 31.49
N ASP A 189 19.76 25.29 31.28
CA ASP A 189 20.45 24.60 30.18
C ASP A 189 20.18 25.20 28.79
N GLN A 190 21.11 26.02 28.31
CA GLN A 190 21.36 26.20 26.88
C GLN A 190 22.68 25.49 26.55
N LYS A 191 22.58 24.20 26.20
CA LYS A 191 23.50 23.42 25.33
C LYS A 191 23.18 21.93 25.45
N GLU A 192 22.09 21.48 24.84
CA GLU A 192 22.13 20.18 24.18
C GLU A 192 22.47 20.45 22.71
N LEU A 193 23.75 20.36 22.42
CA LEU A 193 24.26 20.30 21.06
C LEU A 193 23.77 18.98 20.46
N PHE A 194 22.63 19.01 19.76
CA PHE A 194 22.07 17.83 19.10
C PHE A 194 23.09 17.21 18.15
N ASN A 195 23.62 16.05 18.52
CA ASN A 195 24.44 15.24 17.63
C ASN A 195 23.50 14.43 16.72
N THR A 196 23.78 14.38 15.42
CA THR A 196 23.07 13.53 14.44
C THR A 196 23.14 12.03 14.76
N GLN A 197 23.95 11.64 15.75
CA GLN A 197 24.07 10.28 16.29
C GLN A 197 22.92 9.90 17.25
N ASP A 198 22.11 10.86 17.72
CA ASP A 198 20.98 10.63 18.64
C ASP A 198 19.62 10.49 17.91
N LEU A 199 19.61 10.61 16.57
CA LEU A 199 18.41 10.43 15.74
C LEU A 199 18.23 8.96 15.39
N SER A 200 17.10 8.40 15.82
CA SER A 200 16.73 7.01 15.52
C SER A 200 16.29 6.83 14.07
N ILE A 201 15.68 7.86 13.47
CA ILE A 201 15.08 7.80 12.13
C ILE A 201 15.14 9.18 11.45
N ILE A 202 15.45 9.22 10.15
CA ILE A 202 15.33 10.41 9.30
C ILE A 202 14.31 10.12 8.20
N ILE A 203 13.32 10.99 8.02
CA ILE A 203 12.26 10.87 7.03
C ILE A 203 12.43 11.97 6.01
N LYS A 204 12.69 11.61 4.76
CA LYS A 204 12.64 12.51 3.61
C LYS A 204 11.21 12.56 3.08
N THR A 205 10.52 13.65 3.37
CA THR A 205 9.15 13.89 2.89
C THR A 205 9.14 14.92 1.77
N TYR A 206 8.18 14.79 0.85
CA TYR A 206 8.06 15.65 -0.31
C TYR A 206 6.87 16.59 -0.15
N VAL A 207 7.14 17.89 -0.25
CA VAL A 207 6.15 18.95 -0.01
C VAL A 207 6.04 19.80 -1.27
N LEU A 208 4.85 19.83 -1.86
CA LEU A 208 4.52 20.66 -3.01
C LEU A 208 3.93 21.98 -2.51
N VAL A 209 4.61 23.08 -2.78
CA VAL A 209 4.10 24.43 -2.54
C VAL A 209 3.62 25.00 -3.87
N THR A 210 2.34 25.37 -3.97
CA THR A 210 1.76 25.95 -5.20
C THR A 210 1.61 27.47 -5.16
N SER A 211 1.93 28.07 -4.01
CA SER A 211 1.91 29.51 -3.77
C SER A 211 2.54 29.78 -2.40
N LEU A 212 3.40 30.79 -2.31
CA LEU A 212 3.94 31.23 -1.01
C LEU A 212 3.04 32.28 -0.34
N THR A 213 2.47 33.21 -1.12
CA THR A 213 1.63 34.31 -0.58
C THR A 213 0.33 34.44 -1.39
N PRO A 214 -0.85 34.01 -0.88
CA PRO A 214 -1.03 33.26 0.37
C PRO A 214 -0.43 31.85 0.26
N LEU A 215 0.09 31.32 1.36
CA LEU A 215 0.67 29.98 1.42
C LEU A 215 -0.35 28.90 1.01
N ARG A 216 0.03 28.05 0.06
CA ARG A 216 -0.70 26.83 -0.32
C ARG A 216 0.31 25.69 -0.43
N ALA A 217 0.20 24.73 0.48
CA ALA A 217 1.17 23.65 0.62
C ALA A 217 0.51 22.30 0.82
N PHE A 218 1.09 21.27 0.19
CA PHE A 218 0.58 19.92 0.15
C PHE A 218 1.71 18.92 0.41
N ILE A 219 1.47 17.92 1.26
CA ILE A 219 2.43 16.85 1.55
C ILE A 219 2.10 15.62 0.73
N HIS A 220 3.10 15.00 0.11
CA HIS A 220 2.90 13.76 -0.62
C HIS A 220 2.78 12.58 0.34
N SER A 221 1.86 11.65 0.08
CA SER A 221 1.64 10.47 0.94
C SER A 221 2.84 9.51 1.03
N THR A 222 3.83 9.64 0.15
CA THR A 222 5.01 8.75 0.07
C THR A 222 6.27 9.51 0.50
N ALA A 223 7.11 8.88 1.30
CA ALA A 223 8.37 9.42 1.83
C ALA A 223 9.48 8.36 1.75
N ILE A 224 10.74 8.79 1.83
CA ILE A 224 11.89 7.89 1.96
C ILE A 224 12.40 7.94 3.39
N VAL A 225 12.48 6.79 4.05
CA VAL A 225 12.95 6.69 5.43
C VAL A 225 14.38 6.18 5.45
N TRP A 226 15.24 6.87 6.19
CA TRP A 226 16.65 6.60 6.41
C TRP A 226 16.87 6.22 7.87
N LEU A 227 17.61 5.13 8.10
CA LEU A 227 17.92 4.64 9.45
C LEU A 227 19.45 4.71 9.69
N PRO A 228 19.96 5.78 10.33
CA PRO A 228 21.34 5.82 10.81
C PRO A 228 21.56 4.71 11.87
N PRO A 229 22.72 4.02 11.94
CA PRO A 229 23.98 4.22 11.22
C PRO A 229 24.15 3.35 9.96
N LYS A 230 23.12 2.59 9.55
CA LYS A 230 23.25 1.52 8.53
C LYS A 230 23.13 1.98 7.07
N LYS A 231 22.99 3.29 6.82
CA LYS A 231 22.80 3.90 5.47
C LYS A 231 21.78 3.15 4.58
N LYS A 232 20.74 2.54 5.16
CA LYS A 232 19.65 1.93 4.41
C LYS A 232 18.49 2.92 4.31
N HIS A 233 17.98 3.09 3.09
CA HIS A 233 16.79 3.87 2.81
C HIS A 233 15.74 3.05 2.06
N PHE A 234 14.46 3.33 2.29
CA PHE A 234 13.35 2.67 1.61
C PHE A 234 12.16 3.62 1.48
N SER A 235 11.36 3.47 0.43
CA SER A 235 10.15 4.26 0.22
C SER A 235 8.96 3.68 1.01
N VAL A 236 8.17 4.52 1.66
CA VAL A 236 6.99 4.14 2.44
C VAL A 236 5.87 5.14 2.29
N LYS A 237 4.63 4.71 2.54
CA LYS A 237 3.52 5.64 2.80
C LYS A 237 3.64 6.21 4.22
N LEU A 238 3.59 7.53 4.35
CA LEU A 238 3.78 8.26 5.62
C LEU A 238 2.82 7.78 6.71
N GLN A 239 1.52 7.71 6.42
CA GLN A 239 0.53 7.24 7.39
C GLN A 239 0.85 5.83 7.89
N ARG A 240 1.12 4.90 6.97
CA ARG A 240 1.52 3.52 7.29
C ARG A 240 2.81 3.47 8.11
N PHE A 241 3.77 4.34 7.83
CA PHE A 241 5.02 4.45 8.58
C PHE A 241 4.76 4.87 10.03
N PHE A 242 4.02 5.95 10.27
CA PHE A 242 3.70 6.39 11.63
C PHE A 242 2.90 5.33 12.41
N GLU A 243 1.89 4.72 11.79
CA GLU A 243 1.10 3.62 12.37
C GLU A 243 1.95 2.39 12.72
N THR A 244 3.04 2.15 11.98
CA THR A 244 3.91 0.97 12.15
C THR A 244 5.02 1.19 13.18
N PHE A 245 5.60 2.39 13.22
CA PHE A 245 6.81 2.70 14.00
C PHE A 245 6.54 3.48 15.30
N PHE A 246 5.43 4.22 15.41
CA PHE A 246 5.10 5.04 16.59
C PHE A 246 3.95 4.46 17.44
N LYS A 247 3.71 3.13 17.37
CA LYS A 247 2.59 2.46 18.09
C LYS A 247 2.55 2.72 19.60
N SER A 248 3.70 2.85 20.26
CA SER A 248 3.80 3.15 21.69
C SER A 248 3.49 4.62 22.02
N SER A 249 3.52 5.50 21.03
CA SER A 249 3.62 6.95 21.19
C SER A 249 2.66 7.65 20.23
N SER A 250 1.35 7.36 20.34
CA SER A 250 0.25 7.98 19.57
C SER A 250 0.61 8.30 18.09
N PRO A 251 0.53 7.32 17.18
CA PRO A 251 0.94 7.46 15.78
C PRO A 251 0.39 8.69 15.07
N GLN A 252 -0.90 8.97 15.29
CA GLN A 252 -1.59 10.10 14.69
C GLN A 252 -1.01 11.43 15.17
N GLN A 253 -0.67 11.52 16.46
CA GLN A 253 -0.08 12.72 17.04
C GLN A 253 1.32 13.00 16.49
N ALA A 254 2.16 11.97 16.31
CA ALA A 254 3.49 12.15 15.73
C ALA A 254 3.41 12.62 14.27
N PHE A 255 2.47 12.09 13.49
CA PHE A 255 2.22 12.54 12.11
C PHE A 255 1.68 13.98 12.06
N ASP A 256 0.72 14.30 12.93
CA ASP A 256 0.15 15.66 13.03
C ASP A 256 1.21 16.67 13.50
N ASN A 257 2.10 16.30 14.43
CA ASN A 257 3.24 17.12 14.84
C ASN A 257 4.20 17.40 13.67
N MET A 258 4.44 16.40 12.80
CA MET A 258 5.24 16.55 11.58
C MET A 258 4.61 17.55 10.62
N LYS A 259 3.31 17.39 10.32
CA LYS A 259 2.56 18.32 9.47
C LYS A 259 2.57 19.73 10.06
N GLU A 260 2.31 19.86 11.36
CA GLU A 260 2.36 21.13 12.07
C GLU A 260 3.73 21.80 11.90
N THR A 261 4.82 21.07 12.16
CA THR A 261 6.20 21.59 12.06
C THR A 261 6.55 22.11 10.65
N ILE A 262 6.18 21.37 9.61
CA ILE A 262 6.37 21.81 8.22
C ILE A 262 5.55 23.08 7.94
N SER A 263 4.27 23.09 8.32
CA SER A 263 3.39 24.25 8.12
C SER A 263 3.89 25.49 8.87
N LYS A 264 4.42 25.34 10.10
CA LYS A 264 5.02 26.45 10.85
C LYS A 264 6.19 27.07 10.09
N LEU A 265 7.11 26.25 9.59
CA LEU A 265 8.30 26.74 8.90
C LEU A 265 7.98 27.46 7.60
N LEU A 266 7.05 26.91 6.80
CA LEU A 266 6.57 27.53 5.56
C LEU A 266 5.85 28.86 5.82
N LEU A 267 5.06 28.93 6.89
CA LEU A 267 4.32 30.13 7.26
C LEU A 267 5.23 31.26 7.74
N VAL A 268 6.28 30.91 8.49
CA VAL A 268 7.33 31.85 8.88
C VAL A 268 8.05 32.38 7.64
N ALA A 269 8.33 31.54 6.64
CA ALA A 269 8.94 31.97 5.38
C ALA A 269 8.04 32.96 4.60
N GLU A 270 6.73 32.70 4.53
CA GLU A 270 5.76 33.63 3.92
C GLU A 270 5.78 34.99 4.63
N ALA A 271 5.57 34.99 5.96
CA ALA A 271 5.49 36.23 6.72
C ALA A 271 6.80 37.02 6.66
N PHE A 272 7.94 36.34 6.75
CA PHE A 272 9.26 36.98 6.67
C PHE A 272 9.56 37.54 5.28
N SER A 273 9.12 36.85 4.22
CA SER A 273 9.23 37.33 2.84
C SER A 273 8.47 38.64 2.60
N GLU A 274 7.36 38.86 3.30
CA GLU A 274 6.58 40.09 3.20
C GLU A 274 7.03 41.20 4.18
N SER A 275 8.07 40.95 5.00
CA SER A 275 8.53 41.90 6.01
C SER A 275 9.17 43.16 5.39
N PRO A 276 8.84 44.38 5.88
CA PRO A 276 9.31 45.63 5.28
C PRO A 276 10.79 45.96 5.55
N ASP A 277 11.42 45.36 6.57
CA ASP A 277 12.80 45.67 7.01
C ASP A 277 13.88 44.73 6.43
N VAL A 278 13.50 43.56 5.90
CA VAL A 278 14.44 42.54 5.38
C VAL A 278 14.10 42.06 3.96
N GLY A 279 12.86 42.24 3.50
CA GLY A 279 12.48 41.91 2.13
C GLY A 279 12.96 42.98 1.15
N PRO A 280 13.77 42.66 0.13
CA PRO A 280 13.95 43.58 -0.97
C PRO A 280 12.62 43.71 -1.71
N LYS A 281 12.35 44.89 -2.29
CA LYS A 281 11.31 45.11 -3.30
C LYS A 281 11.57 44.29 -4.61
N THR A 282 12.28 43.17 -4.55
CA THR A 282 12.92 42.52 -5.72
C THR A 282 12.44 41.10 -5.98
N PHE A 283 11.59 40.49 -5.15
CA PHE A 283 10.97 39.22 -5.52
C PHE A 283 9.60 39.48 -6.14
N SER A 284 9.51 39.13 -7.42
CA SER A 284 8.27 39.27 -8.14
C SER A 284 7.25 38.26 -7.70
N ARG A 285 6.07 38.73 -7.30
CA ARG A 285 4.92 37.88 -6.95
C ARG A 285 4.55 36.98 -8.12
N CYS A 286 4.84 35.69 -7.99
CA CYS A 286 4.42 34.70 -8.95
C CYS A 286 3.15 34.00 -8.47
N SER A 287 2.02 34.27 -9.13
CA SER A 287 0.70 33.75 -8.74
C SER A 287 0.49 32.26 -9.04
N LEU A 288 1.23 31.69 -10.00
CA LEU A 288 1.13 30.30 -10.44
C LEU A 288 2.49 29.57 -10.47
N CYS A 289 3.41 29.99 -9.61
CA CYS A 289 4.64 29.25 -9.39
C CYS A 289 4.40 28.11 -8.41
N PHE A 290 5.04 26.99 -8.65
CA PHE A 290 5.00 25.85 -7.75
C PHE A 290 6.41 25.36 -7.49
N GLN A 291 6.66 24.71 -6.38
CA GLN A 291 7.96 24.07 -6.14
C GLN A 291 7.78 22.80 -5.32
N MET A 292 8.47 21.75 -5.74
CA MET A 292 8.56 20.51 -4.98
C MET A 292 9.81 20.54 -4.11
N LEU A 293 9.62 20.54 -2.80
CA LEU A 293 10.67 20.57 -1.79
C LEU A 293 10.86 19.19 -1.17
N THR A 294 12.10 18.87 -0.79
CA THR A 294 12.39 17.67 0.02
C THR A 294 12.75 18.10 1.43
N PHE A 295 11.98 17.70 2.43
CA PHE A 295 12.26 17.97 3.84
C PHE A 295 12.89 16.74 4.47
N ASP A 296 14.09 16.90 5.05
CA ASP A 296 14.74 15.87 5.85
C ASP A 296 14.33 16.09 7.32
N ILE A 297 13.53 15.18 7.87
CA ILE A 297 12.95 15.29 9.21
C ILE A 297 13.47 14.18 10.11
N GLY A 298 14.19 14.55 11.17
CA GLY A 298 14.67 13.64 12.20
C GLY A 298 13.62 13.37 13.28
N PHE A 299 13.52 12.11 13.69
CA PHE A 299 12.83 11.69 14.90
C PHE A 299 13.80 11.01 15.86
N ASN A 300 13.76 11.41 17.12
CA ASN A 300 14.38 10.70 18.23
C ASN A 300 13.35 9.72 18.85
N THR A 301 13.56 9.28 20.10
CA THR A 301 12.60 8.44 20.84
C THR A 301 11.29 9.14 21.22
N SER A 302 11.13 10.43 20.89
CA SER A 302 9.93 11.23 21.16
C SER A 302 8.99 11.33 19.96
N THR A 303 7.78 11.89 20.16
CA THR A 303 6.80 12.17 19.11
C THR A 303 7.03 13.52 18.41
N TYR A 304 8.10 14.24 18.74
CA TYR A 304 8.39 15.56 18.22
C TYR A 304 9.41 15.50 17.07
N PRO A 305 9.04 15.97 15.87
CA PRO A 305 9.93 16.02 14.70
C PRO A 305 10.94 17.17 14.82
N VAL A 306 12.09 17.00 14.16
CA VAL A 306 13.11 18.04 13.99
C VAL A 306 13.45 18.17 12.52
N VAL A 307 13.39 19.36 11.95
CA VAL A 307 13.80 19.62 10.57
C VAL A 307 15.32 19.71 10.51
N LEU A 308 15.93 18.84 9.72
CA LEU A 308 17.38 18.75 9.53
C LEU A 308 17.83 19.63 8.37
N GLU A 309 17.15 19.52 7.23
CA GLU A 309 17.49 20.25 6.00
C GLU A 309 16.27 20.33 5.07
N VAL A 310 16.21 21.38 4.24
CA VAL A 310 15.20 21.55 3.20
C VAL A 310 15.91 21.70 1.86
N HIS A 311 15.61 20.80 0.92
CA HIS A 311 16.24 20.77 -0.40
C HIS A 311 15.34 21.41 -1.44
N GLU A 312 15.96 22.19 -2.33
CA GLU A 312 15.32 22.96 -3.40
C GLU A 312 14.62 22.09 -4.47
N HIS A 313 15.12 20.87 -4.66
CA HIS A 313 14.67 19.91 -5.65
C HIS A 313 14.51 18.52 -5.00
N PHE A 314 14.10 17.53 -5.79
CA PHE A 314 14.18 16.13 -5.37
C PHE A 314 15.63 15.74 -5.06
N ASN A 315 15.93 15.49 -3.79
CA ASN A 315 17.25 15.06 -3.34
C ASN A 315 17.31 13.53 -3.15
N PHE A 316 17.79 12.83 -4.19
CA PHE A 316 18.17 11.42 -4.12
C PHE A 316 19.70 11.35 -4.04
N GLN A 317 20.25 10.64 -3.04
CA GLN A 317 21.70 10.54 -2.91
C GLN A 317 22.28 9.80 -4.11
N VAL A 318 23.25 10.44 -4.77
CA VAL A 318 24.06 9.86 -5.84
C VAL A 318 25.21 9.11 -5.17
N ASP A 319 24.96 7.86 -4.75
CA ASP A 319 26.03 6.87 -4.69
C ASP A 319 26.02 6.14 -6.05
N ASP A 320 27.19 6.01 -6.66
CA ASP A 320 27.44 5.66 -8.07
C ASP A 320 26.93 4.29 -8.56
N ASP A 321 26.04 3.63 -7.83
CA ASP A 321 25.36 2.40 -8.26
C ASP A 321 23.85 2.61 -8.40
N LEU A 322 23.41 2.56 -9.66
CA LEU A 322 22.04 2.64 -10.18
C LEU A 322 20.97 1.97 -9.30
N ASN A 323 20.45 2.68 -8.31
CA ASN A 323 19.35 2.20 -7.47
C ASN A 323 18.02 2.39 -8.22
N PHE A 324 17.54 1.34 -8.87
CA PHE A 324 16.32 1.35 -9.72
C PHE A 324 15.08 1.83 -8.94
N GLU A 325 15.04 1.61 -7.62
CA GLU A 325 13.97 2.04 -6.72
C GLU A 325 13.88 3.56 -6.58
N ASP A 326 15.01 4.26 -6.39
CA ASP A 326 15.01 5.72 -6.25
C ASP A 326 14.57 6.40 -7.55
N GLN A 327 14.94 5.84 -8.70
CA GLN A 327 14.51 6.31 -10.01
C GLN A 327 13.00 6.07 -10.22
N THR A 328 12.48 4.93 -9.78
CA THR A 328 11.04 4.62 -9.82
C THR A 328 10.27 5.55 -8.89
N VAL A 329 10.85 5.88 -7.73
CA VAL A 329 10.24 6.80 -6.77
C VAL A 329 10.11 8.20 -7.34
N LYS A 330 11.19 8.67 -7.96
CA LYS A 330 11.22 9.94 -8.68
C LYS A 330 10.20 9.99 -9.82
N GLU A 331 10.05 8.90 -10.57
CA GLU A 331 9.11 8.80 -11.69
C GLU A 331 7.66 8.96 -11.24
N PHE A 332 7.21 8.22 -10.21
CA PHE A 332 5.84 8.37 -9.73
C PHE A 332 5.59 9.74 -9.09
N LEU A 333 6.56 10.28 -8.34
CA LEU A 333 6.40 11.59 -7.69
C LEU A 333 6.19 12.69 -8.72
N LEU A 334 6.93 12.65 -9.82
CA LEU A 334 6.80 13.58 -10.92
C LEU A 334 5.44 13.42 -11.62
N GLU A 335 5.01 12.18 -11.90
CA GLU A 335 3.69 11.91 -12.49
C GLU A 335 2.55 12.43 -11.62
N ASP A 336 2.57 12.13 -10.32
CA ASP A 336 1.56 12.60 -9.36
C ASP A 336 1.54 14.13 -9.26
N THR A 337 2.72 14.78 -9.28
CA THR A 337 2.85 16.25 -9.24
C THR A 337 2.22 16.90 -10.46
N PHE A 338 2.55 16.43 -11.68
CA PHE A 338 2.00 17.01 -12.90
C PHE A 338 0.52 16.69 -13.06
N LYS A 339 0.07 15.51 -12.62
CA LYS A 339 -1.35 15.16 -12.56
C LYS A 339 -2.14 16.11 -11.66
N PHE A 340 -1.59 16.45 -10.50
CA PHE A 340 -2.15 17.43 -9.56
C PHE A 340 -2.19 18.84 -10.18
N LEU A 341 -1.09 19.30 -10.80
CA LEU A 341 -0.97 20.67 -11.29
C LEU A 341 -1.67 20.97 -12.62
N LEU A 342 -1.81 19.97 -13.49
CA LEU A 342 -2.23 20.12 -14.90
C LEU A 342 -3.61 19.52 -15.21
N SER A 343 -4.41 19.20 -14.18
CA SER A 343 -5.75 18.65 -14.37
C SER A 343 -6.63 19.55 -15.24
N ASN A 344 -7.32 18.95 -16.21
CA ASN A 344 -8.21 19.63 -17.16
C ASN A 344 -9.67 19.75 -16.65
N GLU A 345 -9.93 19.50 -15.37
CA GLU A 345 -11.28 19.60 -14.83
C GLU A 345 -11.79 21.05 -14.75
N SER A 346 -13.01 21.27 -15.24
CA SER A 346 -13.72 22.55 -15.12
C SER A 346 -14.12 22.77 -13.64
N SER A 347 -13.60 23.82 -13.02
CA SER A 347 -13.88 24.16 -11.63
C SER A 347 -14.78 25.38 -11.44
N ALA A 348 -15.15 26.08 -12.53
CA ALA A 348 -15.82 27.38 -12.47
C ALA A 348 -17.13 27.33 -11.67
N SER A 349 -18.07 26.47 -12.04
CA SER A 349 -19.36 26.33 -11.34
C SER A 349 -19.20 26.07 -9.82
N SER A 350 -18.28 25.19 -9.40
CA SER A 350 -18.05 24.92 -7.97
C SER A 350 -17.40 26.08 -7.21
N VAL A 351 -16.56 26.90 -7.88
CA VAL A 351 -15.97 28.10 -7.29
C VAL A 351 -17.04 29.18 -7.10
N PHE A 352 -17.90 29.38 -8.10
CA PHE A 352 -18.99 30.35 -8.04
C PHE A 352 -20.01 30.01 -6.97
N GLU A 353 -20.42 28.74 -6.85
CA GLU A 353 -21.31 28.26 -5.78
C GLU A 353 -20.71 28.50 -4.38
N ALA A 354 -19.43 28.20 -4.18
CA ALA A 354 -18.77 28.38 -2.90
C ALA A 354 -18.60 29.87 -2.54
N LEU A 355 -18.23 30.72 -3.50
CA LEU A 355 -18.16 32.18 -3.31
C LEU A 355 -19.54 32.78 -2.98
N GLN A 356 -20.61 32.27 -3.59
CA GLN A 356 -21.98 32.71 -3.32
C GLN A 356 -22.43 32.34 -1.90
N SER A 357 -22.03 31.16 -1.40
CA SER A 357 -22.28 30.73 -0.02
C SER A 357 -21.54 31.62 1.00
N ILE A 358 -20.26 31.93 0.75
CA ILE A 358 -19.45 32.83 1.60
C ILE A 358 -20.08 34.22 1.68
N TYR A 359 -20.56 34.77 0.56
CA TYR A 359 -21.27 36.06 0.55
C TYR A 359 -22.55 36.02 1.40
N ARG A 360 -23.36 34.95 1.28
CA ARG A 360 -24.57 34.78 2.11
C ARG A 360 -24.24 34.75 3.60
N LEU A 361 -23.20 34.03 4.00
CA LEU A 361 -22.76 33.92 5.40
C LEU A 361 -22.25 35.25 5.97
N ALA A 362 -21.50 36.03 5.17
CA ALA A 362 -21.03 37.36 5.55
C ALA A 362 -22.20 38.34 5.78
N VAL A 363 -23.27 38.26 4.97
CA VAL A 363 -24.48 39.08 5.13
C VAL A 363 -25.32 38.67 6.35
N ILE A 364 -25.31 37.38 6.72
CA ILE A 364 -26.05 36.87 7.88
C ILE A 364 -25.42 37.30 9.21
N LYS A 365 -24.08 37.30 9.33
CA LYS A 365 -23.37 37.75 10.56
C LYS A 365 -23.51 39.24 10.86
N VAL A 366 -23.85 40.08 9.87
CA VAL A 366 -24.00 41.54 10.02
C VAL A 366 -25.33 41.94 10.69
N ARG A 367 -26.27 41.01 10.91
CA ARG A 367 -27.55 41.33 11.58
C ARG A 367 -27.49 41.35 13.11
N ASP A 368 -26.43 40.84 13.75
CA ASP A 368 -26.43 40.65 15.21
C ASP A 368 -25.57 41.63 16.03
N GLU A 369 -24.71 42.47 15.46
CA GLU A 369 -23.98 43.46 16.27
C GLU A 369 -23.81 44.83 15.58
N ASN A 370 -24.12 45.88 16.33
CA ASN A 370 -23.97 47.29 15.98
C ASN A 370 -22.49 47.63 15.70
N TYR A 371 -22.05 47.52 14.44
CA TYR A 371 -20.87 48.23 13.92
C TYR A 371 -21.06 48.57 12.43
N GLN A 372 -21.29 49.85 12.15
CA GLN A 372 -21.31 50.41 10.80
C GLN A 372 -19.90 50.44 10.20
N LYS A 373 -19.56 49.41 9.41
CA LYS A 373 -18.71 49.48 8.21
C LYS A 373 -18.77 48.14 7.49
N ALA A 374 -19.81 47.92 6.70
CA ALA A 374 -19.78 46.90 5.65
C ALA A 374 -18.72 47.34 4.63
N TYR A 375 -17.49 46.86 4.77
CA TYR A 375 -16.53 46.97 3.67
C TYR A 375 -17.09 46.14 2.53
N GLU A 376 -17.49 46.80 1.44
CA GLU A 376 -17.55 46.20 0.12
C GLU A 376 -16.14 45.67 -0.21
N GLN A 377 -15.82 44.45 0.25
CA GLN A 377 -14.54 43.80 -0.01
C GLN A 377 -14.54 43.36 -1.48
N CYS A 378 -14.02 44.23 -2.35
CA CYS A 378 -13.76 43.89 -3.74
C CYS A 378 -12.41 43.15 -3.83
N LEU A 379 -12.45 41.92 -4.36
CA LEU A 379 -11.24 41.14 -4.67
C LEU A 379 -10.62 41.64 -5.98
N SER A 380 -9.29 41.62 -6.06
CA SER A 380 -8.54 41.80 -7.29
C SER A 380 -8.67 40.58 -8.20
N LEU A 381 -8.33 40.76 -9.49
CA LEU A 381 -8.34 39.67 -10.46
C LEU A 381 -7.35 38.54 -10.08
N GLU A 382 -6.19 38.90 -9.54
CA GLU A 382 -5.17 37.95 -9.08
C GLU A 382 -5.66 37.09 -7.92
N GLU A 383 -6.38 37.69 -6.95
CA GLU A 383 -6.96 36.97 -5.81
C GLU A 383 -8.06 36.00 -6.26
N ILE A 384 -8.92 36.40 -7.21
CA ILE A 384 -9.95 35.53 -7.78
C ILE A 384 -9.31 34.36 -8.54
N ASN A 385 -8.27 34.64 -9.34
CA ASN A 385 -7.55 33.59 -10.07
C ASN A 385 -6.90 32.59 -9.10
N SER A 386 -6.29 33.08 -8.01
CA SER A 386 -5.72 32.25 -6.94
C SER A 386 -6.77 31.32 -6.31
N MET A 387 -7.98 31.81 -6.03
CA MET A 387 -9.08 31.00 -5.49
C MET A 387 -9.58 29.92 -6.47
N ILE A 388 -9.71 30.26 -7.76
CA ILE A 388 -10.09 29.29 -8.80
C ILE A 388 -9.06 28.16 -8.87
N HIS A 389 -7.78 28.50 -8.82
CA HIS A 389 -6.69 27.53 -8.84
C HIS A 389 -6.67 26.67 -7.57
N PHE A 390 -6.93 27.24 -6.39
CA PHE A 390 -7.01 26.46 -5.15
C PHE A 390 -8.13 25.42 -5.19
N ILE A 391 -9.33 25.74 -5.71
CA ILE A 391 -10.39 24.72 -5.88
C ILE A 391 -10.01 23.65 -6.91
N LYS A 392 -9.30 24.01 -8.00
CA LYS A 392 -8.77 23.01 -8.94
C LYS A 392 -7.79 22.05 -8.27
N GLU A 393 -6.90 22.58 -7.43
CA GLU A 393 -5.94 21.80 -6.64
C GLU A 393 -6.66 20.86 -5.67
N LEU A 394 -7.71 21.31 -4.98
CA LEU A 394 -8.50 20.47 -4.07
C LEU A 394 -9.27 19.35 -4.80
N LYS A 395 -9.79 19.60 -6.00
CA LYS A 395 -10.45 18.54 -6.81
C LYS A 395 -9.47 17.49 -7.33
N SER A 396 -8.22 17.88 -7.58
CA SER A 396 -7.17 17.04 -8.15
C SER A 396 -6.16 16.51 -7.13
N ILE A 397 -6.51 16.54 -5.83
CA ILE A 397 -5.58 16.31 -4.71
C ILE A 397 -4.84 14.96 -4.74
N GLY A 398 -5.44 13.91 -5.31
CA GLY A 398 -4.74 12.66 -5.63
C GLY A 398 -4.04 12.01 -4.42
N GLN A 399 -2.72 11.82 -4.53
CA GLN A 399 -1.86 11.23 -3.50
C GLN A 399 -1.31 12.24 -2.49
N PHE A 400 -1.70 13.51 -2.59
CA PHE A 400 -1.30 14.58 -1.69
C PHE A 400 -2.33 14.77 -0.57
N GLU A 401 -1.87 15.33 0.55
CA GLU A 401 -2.69 15.79 1.66
C GLU A 401 -2.45 17.29 1.87
N LEU A 402 -3.51 18.05 2.15
CA LEU A 402 -3.41 19.50 2.37
C LEU A 402 -2.69 19.79 3.70
N LEU A 403 -1.58 20.54 3.64
CA LEU A 403 -0.88 21.04 4.84
C LEU A 403 -1.40 22.43 5.24
N PHE A 404 -1.60 23.30 4.26
CA PHE A 404 -2.01 24.68 4.45
C PHE A 404 -2.74 25.20 3.20
N PRO A 405 -3.84 25.97 3.31
CA PRO A 405 -4.51 26.48 4.52
C PRO A 405 -5.10 25.38 5.41
N SER A 406 -5.12 25.64 6.72
CA SER A 406 -5.59 24.68 7.73
C SER A 406 -6.70 25.27 8.59
N SER A 407 -7.76 24.49 8.80
CA SER A 407 -8.87 24.80 9.72
C SER A 407 -8.53 24.45 11.19
N ALA A 408 -7.30 23.99 11.48
CA ALA A 408 -6.87 23.69 12.84
C ALA A 408 -6.74 24.99 13.67
N PRO A 409 -7.42 25.12 14.82
CA PRO A 409 -7.40 26.35 15.63
C PRO A 409 -5.98 26.81 16.00
N LYS A 410 -5.10 25.86 16.34
CA LYS A 410 -3.70 26.15 16.69
C LYS A 410 -2.92 26.85 15.57
N ILE A 411 -3.14 26.44 14.31
CA ILE A 411 -2.45 27.00 13.14
C ILE A 411 -3.03 28.38 12.79
N GLN A 412 -4.33 28.58 12.97
CA GLN A 412 -4.96 29.89 12.77
C GLN A 412 -4.51 30.92 13.82
N THR A 413 -4.38 30.52 15.10
CA THR A 413 -3.80 31.38 16.14
C THR A 413 -2.35 31.72 15.79
N LEU A 414 -1.56 30.71 15.40
CA LEU A 414 -0.16 30.91 15.01
C LEU A 414 -0.01 31.86 13.81
N LEU A 415 -0.88 31.77 12.81
CA LEU A 415 -0.93 32.69 11.67
C LEU A 415 -1.06 34.14 12.14
N HIS A 416 -2.01 34.42 13.03
CA HIS A 416 -2.17 35.77 13.59
C HIS A 416 -0.96 36.21 14.41
N ASP A 417 -0.40 35.33 15.24
CA ASP A 417 0.75 35.64 16.09
C ASP A 417 2.01 35.96 15.26
N ILE A 418 2.30 35.16 14.22
CA ILE A 418 3.45 35.37 13.32
C ILE A 418 3.33 36.70 12.59
N TYR A 419 2.18 36.99 11.97
CA TYR A 419 2.00 38.25 11.24
C TYR A 419 2.02 39.47 12.17
N HIS A 420 1.51 39.34 13.40
CA HIS A 420 1.61 40.40 14.41
C HIS A 420 3.06 40.63 14.87
N MET A 421 3.88 39.58 14.93
CA MET A 421 5.32 39.71 15.24
C MET A 421 6.10 40.41 14.12
N VAL A 422 5.77 40.13 12.85
CA VAL A 422 6.48 40.71 11.69
C VAL A 422 6.01 42.12 11.34
N ASP A 423 4.72 42.39 11.50
CA ASP A 423 4.13 43.69 11.20
C ASP A 423 3.20 44.18 12.31
N PRO A 424 3.78 44.69 13.40
CA PRO A 424 3.03 45.23 14.53
C PRO A 424 2.15 46.43 14.16
N MET A 425 2.39 47.06 12.99
CA MET A 425 1.67 48.24 12.51
C MET A 425 0.48 47.89 11.59
N GLY A 426 0.26 46.60 11.26
CA GLY A 426 -0.94 46.13 10.55
C GLY A 426 -1.05 46.52 9.06
N LYS A 427 0.07 46.80 8.40
CA LYS A 427 0.18 47.06 6.95
C LYS A 427 -0.06 45.82 6.07
N LEU A 428 0.14 44.61 6.60
CA LEU A 428 -0.02 43.30 5.97
C LEU A 428 -1.45 42.73 6.03
N GLY A 429 -2.43 43.54 6.43
CA GLY A 429 -3.82 43.13 6.60
C GLY A 429 -4.48 42.53 5.36
N SER A 430 -4.00 42.82 4.15
CA SER A 430 -4.51 42.21 2.91
C SER A 430 -4.20 40.71 2.81
N VAL A 431 -3.02 40.25 3.24
CA VAL A 431 -2.63 38.84 3.14
C VAL A 431 -3.43 37.99 4.12
N LEU A 432 -3.60 38.47 5.35
CA LEU A 432 -4.46 37.84 6.36
C LEU A 432 -5.92 37.75 5.89
N THR A 433 -6.39 38.76 5.15
CA THR A 433 -7.73 38.76 4.54
C THR A 433 -7.87 37.64 3.51
N VAL A 434 -6.87 37.45 2.63
CA VAL A 434 -6.90 36.38 1.63
C VAL A 434 -6.79 34.99 2.29
N HIS A 435 -5.96 34.82 3.32
CA HIS A 435 -5.90 33.58 4.12
C HIS A 435 -7.24 33.21 4.76
N TRP A 436 -7.95 34.21 5.28
CA TRP A 436 -9.31 34.03 5.78
C TRP A 436 -10.26 33.54 4.68
N PHE A 437 -10.21 34.15 3.49
CA PHE A 437 -11.03 33.71 2.35
C PHE A 437 -10.74 32.27 1.94
N LEU A 438 -9.46 31.88 1.84
CA LEU A 438 -9.07 30.50 1.48
C LEU A 438 -9.52 29.48 2.53
N SER A 439 -9.45 29.83 3.81
CA SER A 439 -9.90 28.94 4.90
C SER A 439 -11.42 28.75 4.88
N ASN A 440 -12.20 29.82 4.67
CA ASN A 440 -13.66 29.71 4.51
C ASN A 440 -14.03 28.92 3.25
N LEU A 441 -13.29 29.10 2.16
CA LEU A 441 -13.49 28.36 0.92
C LEU A 441 -13.24 26.85 1.12
N LEU A 442 -12.21 26.48 1.87
CA LEU A 442 -11.92 25.11 2.25
C LEU A 442 -13.07 24.50 3.08
N GLU A 443 -13.56 25.20 4.10
CA GLU A 443 -14.68 24.74 4.94
C GLU A 443 -15.96 24.53 4.11
N GLN A 444 -16.30 25.47 3.22
CA GLN A 444 -17.46 25.34 2.35
C GLN A 444 -17.31 24.19 1.36
N PHE A 445 -16.13 24.02 0.78
CA PHE A 445 -15.85 22.90 -0.12
C PHE A 445 -15.94 21.55 0.61
N GLN A 446 -15.49 21.48 1.87
CA GLN A 446 -15.67 20.30 2.72
C GLN A 446 -17.14 20.06 3.08
N PHE A 447 -17.89 21.11 3.39
CA PHE A 447 -19.32 21.04 3.74
C PHE A 447 -20.20 20.60 2.55
N MET A 448 -19.99 21.17 1.36
CA MET A 448 -20.66 20.77 0.11
C MET A 448 -20.42 19.30 -0.23
N ASN A 449 -19.23 18.77 0.10
CA ASN A 449 -18.90 17.35 -0.04
C ASN A 449 -19.42 16.48 1.12
N GLN A 450 -19.83 17.07 2.25
CA GLN A 450 -20.41 16.39 3.41
C GLN A 450 -21.95 16.31 3.38
N GLU A 451 -22.64 17.19 2.63
CA GLU A 451 -24.11 17.11 2.42
C GLU A 451 -24.56 15.88 1.58
N ALA A 452 -23.65 15.01 1.18
CA ALA A 452 -23.97 13.63 0.77
C ALA A 452 -24.27 12.69 1.97
N ARG A 453 -24.69 13.22 3.12
CA ARG A 453 -25.22 12.47 4.27
C ARG A 453 -26.66 12.89 4.56
N PRO A 454 -27.68 12.09 4.21
CA PRO A 454 -29.02 12.33 4.70
C PRO A 454 -29.11 11.93 6.17
N SER A 455 -29.54 12.88 6.99
CA SER A 455 -30.05 12.65 8.33
C SER A 455 -31.21 11.64 8.33
N LEU A 456 -31.24 10.77 9.34
CA LEU A 456 -32.34 9.86 9.67
C LEU A 456 -33.72 10.56 9.53
N SER A 457 -34.51 10.16 8.54
CA SER A 457 -35.97 10.33 8.56
C SER A 457 -36.62 9.22 7.74
N GLY A 458 -37.72 8.68 8.25
CA GLY A 458 -38.31 7.40 7.86
C GLY A 458 -38.78 7.27 6.42
N CYS A 459 -38.97 6.01 6.03
CA CYS A 459 -39.32 5.57 4.67
C CYS A 459 -40.58 6.25 4.14
N HIS A 460 -40.41 7.22 3.22
CA HIS A 460 -41.47 7.69 2.34
C HIS A 460 -40.95 7.82 0.90
N GLY A 461 -41.67 7.17 -0.03
CA GLY A 461 -41.69 7.59 -1.44
C GLY A 461 -41.25 6.54 -2.46
N LYS A 462 -42.13 6.28 -3.42
CA LYS A 462 -41.97 5.41 -4.59
C LYS A 462 -40.93 5.94 -5.59
N SER A 463 -39.64 5.93 -5.24
CA SER A 463 -38.55 6.21 -6.19
C SER A 463 -37.80 4.91 -6.53
N ARG A 464 -37.63 4.61 -7.82
CA ARG A 464 -36.85 3.46 -8.33
C ARG A 464 -35.33 3.61 -8.13
N SER A 465 -34.87 4.60 -7.38
CA SER A 465 -33.44 4.80 -7.08
C SER A 465 -33.03 3.91 -5.91
N ILE A 466 -32.24 2.88 -6.18
CA ILE A 466 -31.68 1.99 -5.15
C ILE A 466 -30.44 2.66 -4.57
N SER A 467 -30.56 3.27 -3.39
CA SER A 467 -29.39 3.50 -2.54
C SER A 467 -29.08 2.21 -1.77
N LEU A 468 -27.83 1.77 -1.85
CA LEU A 468 -27.31 0.61 -1.14
C LEU A 468 -26.28 1.13 -0.13
N GLN A 469 -26.30 0.63 1.10
CA GLN A 469 -25.25 0.91 2.08
C GLN A 469 -24.46 -0.37 2.34
N ILE A 470 -23.13 -0.31 2.22
CA ILE A 470 -22.23 -1.42 2.56
C ILE A 470 -21.55 -1.09 3.88
N PHE A 471 -21.51 -2.05 4.79
CA PHE A 471 -20.76 -1.95 6.03
C PHE A 471 -19.81 -3.12 6.20
N THR A 472 -18.64 -2.84 6.79
CA THR A 472 -17.57 -3.82 6.99
C THR A 472 -16.98 -3.71 8.39
N ARG A 473 -16.54 -4.84 8.96
CA ARG A 473 -15.78 -4.91 10.22
C ARG A 473 -14.61 -5.91 10.08
N PRO A 474 -13.35 -5.49 10.21
CA PRO A 474 -12.90 -4.09 10.36
C PRO A 474 -13.35 -3.22 9.16
N PRO A 475 -13.45 -1.89 9.32
CA PRO A 475 -13.79 -1.00 8.22
C PRO A 475 -12.81 -1.19 7.06
N LEU A 476 -13.36 -1.38 5.84
CA LEU A 476 -12.59 -1.49 4.62
C LEU A 476 -12.67 -0.18 3.84
N ASP A 477 -11.52 0.37 3.47
CA ASP A 477 -11.43 1.52 2.58
C ASP A 477 -11.59 1.06 1.13
N LEU A 478 -12.82 1.17 0.63
CA LEU A 478 -13.15 0.82 -0.75
C LEU A 478 -12.60 1.88 -1.70
N ASN A 479 -11.90 1.44 -2.74
CA ASN A 479 -11.38 2.24 -3.83
C ASN A 479 -12.08 1.84 -5.15
N PRO A 480 -12.80 2.76 -5.81
CA PRO A 480 -13.14 4.12 -5.36
C PRO A 480 -14.10 4.11 -4.16
N LYS A 481 -14.24 5.25 -3.46
CA LYS A 481 -15.24 5.39 -2.37
C LYS A 481 -16.60 4.92 -2.86
N PHE A 482 -17.32 4.20 -2.00
CA PHE A 482 -18.56 3.53 -2.39
C PHE A 482 -19.55 4.48 -3.07
N ASN A 483 -19.97 4.12 -4.29
CA ASN A 483 -20.97 4.85 -5.07
C ASN A 483 -21.87 3.82 -5.76
N PRO A 484 -23.19 3.78 -5.51
CA PRO A 484 -24.08 2.73 -6.02
C PRO A 484 -24.11 2.59 -7.57
N LYS A 485 -23.55 3.54 -8.32
CA LYS A 485 -23.38 3.44 -9.78
C LYS A 485 -22.18 2.58 -10.20
N ILE A 486 -21.19 2.40 -9.33
CA ILE A 486 -19.96 1.64 -9.57
C ILE A 486 -20.17 0.21 -9.12
N LYS A 487 -19.89 -0.75 -10.02
CA LYS A 487 -20.13 -2.18 -9.79
C LYS A 487 -18.92 -2.93 -9.24
N GLU A 488 -17.71 -2.38 -9.34
CA GLU A 488 -16.49 -3.05 -8.89
C GLU A 488 -15.68 -2.15 -7.98
N TYR A 489 -15.23 -2.72 -6.86
CA TYR A 489 -14.45 -2.06 -5.83
C TYR A 489 -13.21 -2.86 -5.50
N TYR A 490 -12.15 -2.16 -5.12
CA TYR A 490 -10.89 -2.74 -4.70
C TYR A 490 -10.51 -2.25 -3.31
N THR A 491 -9.89 -3.10 -2.49
CA THR A 491 -9.35 -2.73 -1.18
C THR A 491 -8.23 -3.68 -0.78
N GLU A 492 -7.31 -3.19 0.04
CA GLU A 492 -6.15 -3.95 0.52
C GLU A 492 -6.25 -4.12 2.05
N VAL A 493 -5.90 -5.30 2.56
CA VAL A 493 -5.87 -5.57 4.00
C VAL A 493 -4.54 -6.17 4.44
N PRO A 494 -4.03 -5.83 5.63
CA PRO A 494 -2.79 -6.40 6.16
C PRO A 494 -2.86 -7.92 6.35
N PHE A 495 -1.68 -8.56 6.39
CA PHE A 495 -1.53 -10.01 6.62
C PHE A 495 -2.37 -10.55 7.78
N ASP A 496 -2.43 -9.89 8.93
CA ASP A 496 -3.14 -10.39 10.12
C ASP A 496 -4.68 -10.32 10.02
N VAL A 497 -5.24 -9.67 9.00
CA VAL A 497 -6.69 -9.61 8.77
C VAL A 497 -7.15 -10.87 8.03
N VAL A 498 -7.43 -11.93 8.79
CA VAL A 498 -7.86 -13.25 8.29
C VAL A 498 -9.36 -13.35 8.00
N THR A 499 -10.17 -12.45 8.58
CA THR A 499 -11.63 -12.42 8.38
C THR A 499 -12.14 -10.99 8.26
N VAL A 500 -13.22 -10.81 7.50
CA VAL A 500 -13.98 -9.57 7.47
C VAL A 500 -15.47 -9.87 7.56
N LYS A 501 -16.16 -9.18 8.46
CA LYS A 501 -17.62 -9.17 8.46
C LYS A 501 -18.09 -8.14 7.45
N ILE A 502 -18.85 -8.56 6.45
CA ILE A 502 -19.42 -7.67 5.45
C ILE A 502 -20.94 -7.83 5.43
N GLY A 503 -21.64 -6.72 5.28
CA GLY A 503 -23.07 -6.71 5.05
C GLY A 503 -23.48 -5.54 4.18
N ALA A 504 -24.66 -5.65 3.58
CA ALA A 504 -25.22 -4.57 2.80
C ALA A 504 -26.73 -4.46 2.99
N GLU A 505 -27.22 -3.23 3.08
CA GLU A 505 -28.61 -2.90 3.35
C GLU A 505 -29.19 -2.04 2.21
N PRO A 506 -30.33 -2.44 1.62
CA PRO A 506 -31.01 -1.64 0.62
C PRO A 506 -31.84 -0.55 1.31
N SER A 507 -31.86 0.67 0.75
CA SER A 507 -32.75 1.72 1.26
C SER A 507 -34.20 1.58 0.78
N ASN A 508 -34.46 0.75 -0.23
CA ASN A 508 -35.81 0.42 -0.68
C ASN A 508 -36.30 -0.89 -0.02
N CYS A 509 -37.43 -0.84 0.69
CA CYS A 509 -38.02 -1.98 1.40
C CYS A 509 -38.47 -3.15 0.49
N GLN A 510 -38.56 -2.93 -0.83
CA GLN A 510 -38.92 -3.97 -1.80
C GLN A 510 -37.71 -4.79 -2.29
N CYS A 511 -36.49 -4.30 -2.04
CA CYS A 511 -35.26 -4.96 -2.44
C CYS A 511 -34.70 -5.81 -1.29
N GLN A 512 -34.10 -6.95 -1.62
CA GLN A 512 -33.29 -7.75 -0.71
C GLN A 512 -31.85 -7.84 -1.20
N VAL A 513 -30.94 -8.11 -0.27
CA VAL A 513 -29.52 -8.19 -0.55
C VAL A 513 -29.00 -9.56 -0.12
N HIS A 514 -28.24 -10.18 -1.00
CA HIS A 514 -27.67 -11.50 -0.80
C HIS A 514 -26.20 -11.49 -1.16
N LEU A 515 -25.37 -12.13 -0.35
CA LEU A 515 -23.94 -12.26 -0.61
C LEU A 515 -23.66 -13.56 -1.38
N ASP A 516 -22.89 -13.45 -2.46
CA ASP A 516 -22.41 -14.46 -3.44
C ASP A 516 -23.47 -15.29 -4.19
N GLU A 517 -24.47 -15.79 -3.49
CA GLU A 517 -25.51 -16.68 -4.00
C GLU A 517 -26.88 -16.03 -3.85
N ARG A 518 -27.85 -16.29 -4.75
CA ARG A 518 -29.20 -15.65 -4.71
C ARG A 518 -30.01 -15.93 -3.44
N LYS A 519 -29.61 -16.95 -2.65
CA LYS A 519 -30.18 -17.29 -1.34
C LYS A 519 -29.17 -17.11 -0.21
N GLY A 520 -28.09 -16.36 -0.47
CA GLY A 520 -27.06 -16.06 0.51
C GLY A 520 -27.56 -15.11 1.61
N PRO A 521 -26.84 -15.04 2.74
CA PRO A 521 -27.15 -14.10 3.81
C PRO A 521 -26.91 -12.66 3.35
N SER A 522 -27.57 -11.69 3.98
CA SER A 522 -27.33 -10.25 3.76
C SER A 522 -26.09 -9.73 4.48
N VAL A 523 -25.64 -10.46 5.50
CA VAL A 523 -24.46 -10.17 6.33
C VAL A 523 -23.74 -11.48 6.64
N ALA A 524 -22.43 -11.54 6.41
CA ALA A 524 -21.63 -12.71 6.75
C ALA A 524 -20.18 -12.37 7.10
N ASN A 525 -19.55 -13.23 7.88
CA ASN A 525 -18.13 -13.26 8.15
C ASN A 525 -17.42 -14.05 7.05
N TYR A 526 -16.55 -13.36 6.31
CA TYR A 526 -15.79 -13.90 5.20
C TYR A 526 -14.36 -14.24 5.61
N PRO A 527 -13.85 -15.43 5.31
CA PRO A 527 -12.43 -15.71 5.40
C PRO A 527 -11.70 -15.04 4.22
N LEU A 528 -10.58 -14.39 4.52
CA LEU A 528 -9.72 -13.76 3.53
C LEU A 528 -8.44 -14.58 3.40
N GLY A 529 -8.31 -15.34 2.31
CA GLY A 529 -7.06 -16.05 1.98
C GLY A 529 -5.99 -15.08 1.50
N LEU A 530 -4.72 -15.50 1.46
CA LEU A 530 -3.66 -14.66 0.90
C LEU A 530 -3.90 -14.32 -0.57
N GLY A 531 -3.58 -13.09 -0.97
CA GLY A 531 -3.81 -12.59 -2.31
C GLY A 531 -5.25 -12.14 -2.57
N ILE A 532 -5.77 -12.42 -3.76
CA ILE A 532 -7.05 -11.87 -4.24
C ILE A 532 -8.23 -12.68 -3.68
N ASN A 533 -9.11 -12.00 -2.96
CA ASN A 533 -10.42 -12.49 -2.52
C ASN A 533 -11.52 -11.73 -3.26
N LYS A 534 -12.63 -12.40 -3.56
CA LYS A 534 -13.76 -11.81 -4.30
C LYS A 534 -15.03 -12.03 -3.51
N ILE A 535 -15.75 -10.95 -3.22
CA ILE A 535 -17.03 -10.95 -2.54
C ILE A 535 -18.05 -10.32 -3.48
N THR A 536 -19.17 -11.00 -3.74
CA THR A 536 -20.22 -10.48 -4.62
C THR A 536 -21.46 -10.13 -3.79
N ILE A 537 -22.04 -8.96 -4.04
CA ILE A 537 -23.28 -8.49 -3.41
C ILE A 537 -24.34 -8.43 -4.50
N LEU A 538 -25.37 -9.25 -4.35
CA LEU A 538 -26.52 -9.35 -5.25
C LEU A 538 -27.70 -8.59 -4.64
N VAL A 539 -28.32 -7.72 -5.43
CA VAL A 539 -29.54 -7.00 -5.04
C VAL A 539 -30.69 -7.55 -5.87
N THR A 540 -31.72 -8.07 -5.22
CA THR A 540 -32.91 -8.66 -5.86
C THR A 540 -34.16 -7.86 -5.53
N ASP A 541 -35.13 -7.82 -6.44
CA ASP A 541 -36.47 -7.26 -6.21
C ASP A 541 -37.47 -8.39 -5.97
N ASN A 542 -38.19 -8.32 -4.85
CA ASN A 542 -39.21 -9.31 -4.47
C ASN A 542 -40.64 -8.86 -4.85
N SER A 543 -40.80 -7.86 -5.70
CA SER A 543 -42.11 -7.42 -6.20
C SER A 543 -42.83 -8.47 -7.06
N GLN A 544 -42.12 -9.49 -7.55
CA GLN A 544 -42.65 -10.60 -8.36
C GLN A 544 -42.39 -11.97 -7.70
N SER A 545 -43.09 -13.01 -8.16
CA SER A 545 -43.01 -14.38 -7.60
C SER A 545 -41.66 -15.08 -7.80
N ASP A 546 -40.82 -14.59 -8.72
CA ASP A 546 -39.42 -14.98 -8.89
C ASP A 546 -38.53 -13.74 -8.71
N PRO A 547 -37.59 -13.71 -7.73
CA PRO A 547 -36.77 -12.53 -7.46
C PRO A 547 -35.86 -12.20 -8.66
N GLU A 548 -36.08 -11.04 -9.28
CA GLU A 548 -35.25 -10.58 -10.39
C GLU A 548 -33.97 -9.93 -9.86
N LEU A 549 -32.81 -10.25 -10.47
CA LEU A 549 -31.53 -9.64 -10.10
C LEU A 549 -31.49 -8.20 -10.64
N VAL A 550 -31.52 -7.24 -9.74
CA VAL A 550 -31.54 -5.81 -10.08
C VAL A 550 -30.15 -5.25 -10.27
N ASN A 551 -29.22 -5.59 -9.37
CA ASN A 551 -27.83 -5.15 -9.48
C ASN A 551 -26.86 -6.16 -8.83
N SER A 552 -25.59 -6.09 -9.24
CA SER A 552 -24.52 -6.92 -8.70
C SER A 552 -23.26 -6.07 -8.51
N TYR A 553 -22.71 -6.09 -7.30
CA TYR A 553 -21.49 -5.40 -6.93
C TYR A 553 -20.41 -6.43 -6.57
N LYS A 554 -19.19 -6.23 -7.07
CA LYS A 554 -18.03 -7.05 -6.73
C LYS A 554 -17.05 -6.23 -5.90
N ILE A 555 -16.65 -6.78 -4.77
CA ILE A 555 -15.58 -6.26 -3.93
C ILE A 555 -14.39 -7.22 -4.04
N ILE A 556 -13.28 -6.68 -4.52
CA ILE A 556 -12.01 -7.38 -4.63
C ILE A 556 -11.16 -6.96 -3.42
N VAL A 557 -10.89 -7.92 -2.54
CA VAL A 557 -10.08 -7.69 -1.33
C VAL A 557 -8.73 -8.38 -1.53
N TYR A 558 -7.65 -7.60 -1.62
CA TYR A 558 -6.30 -8.13 -1.66
C TYR A 558 -5.74 -8.21 -0.24
N ARG A 559 -5.47 -9.43 0.24
CA ARG A 559 -4.80 -9.66 1.52
C ARG A 559 -3.31 -9.80 1.29
N GLU A 560 -2.54 -8.95 1.95
CA GLU A 560 -1.08 -8.93 1.84
C GLU A 560 -0.46 -10.26 2.34
N ASP A 561 0.61 -10.67 1.67
CA ASP A 561 1.52 -11.69 2.17
C ASP A 561 2.30 -11.17 3.40
N ARG A 562 2.98 -12.08 4.11
CA ARG A 562 3.77 -11.70 5.28
C ARG A 562 4.91 -10.75 4.85
N PRO A 563 5.07 -9.58 5.50
CA PRO A 563 6.11 -8.63 5.13
C PRO A 563 7.49 -9.29 5.25
N SER A 564 8.24 -9.28 4.15
CA SER A 564 9.55 -9.94 4.04
C SER A 564 10.62 -8.91 3.73
N LEU A 565 11.67 -8.86 4.55
CA LEU A 565 12.85 -8.05 4.25
C LEU A 565 13.86 -8.87 3.44
N PRO A 566 14.54 -8.27 2.45
CA PRO A 566 15.65 -8.94 1.77
C PRO A 566 16.80 -9.27 2.73
N LEU A 567 17.39 -10.45 2.54
CA LEU A 567 18.48 -11.02 3.34
C LEU A 567 19.61 -10.01 3.63
N PHE A 568 20.12 -10.07 4.86
CA PHE A 568 21.23 -9.26 5.38
C PHE A 568 22.50 -10.12 5.46
N GLU A 569 23.69 -9.52 5.44
CA GLU A 569 24.94 -10.29 5.62
C GLU A 569 25.04 -10.90 7.04
N ASP A 570 24.52 -10.20 8.04
CA ASP A 570 24.39 -10.68 9.42
C ASP A 570 22.91 -10.98 9.74
N TYR A 571 22.55 -12.26 9.80
CA TYR A 571 21.21 -12.72 10.18
C TYR A 571 21.30 -13.86 11.21
N MET A 572 20.29 -13.94 12.07
CA MET A 572 20.08 -15.09 12.93
C MET A 572 18.97 -15.97 12.37
N VAL A 573 18.98 -17.26 12.70
CA VAL A 573 17.90 -18.17 12.28
C VAL A 573 16.96 -18.36 13.46
N CYS A 574 15.69 -18.11 13.22
CA CYS A 574 14.63 -18.25 14.19
C CYS A 574 13.78 -19.47 13.86
N GLY A 575 13.35 -20.21 14.88
CA GLY A 575 12.49 -21.39 14.80
C GLY A 575 11.15 -21.18 15.49
N PHE A 576 10.09 -21.83 15.01
CA PHE A 576 8.80 -21.86 15.69
C PHE A 576 7.94 -23.05 15.27
N VAL A 577 7.07 -23.51 16.17
CA VAL A 577 6.13 -24.63 15.93
C VAL A 577 4.68 -24.15 15.90
N GLN A 578 4.33 -23.17 16.73
CA GLN A 578 2.98 -22.58 16.82
C GLN A 578 3.02 -21.05 16.84
N ASP A 579 1.96 -20.42 16.31
CA ASP A 579 1.80 -18.96 16.33
C ASP A 579 1.11 -18.52 17.64
N CYS A 580 1.56 -17.42 18.23
CA CYS A 580 1.02 -16.94 19.50
C CYS A 580 -0.44 -16.45 19.41
N GLY A 581 -0.99 -16.25 18.20
CA GLY A 581 -2.40 -15.92 17.98
C GLY A 581 -3.35 -17.10 18.19
N SER A 582 -2.84 -18.34 18.20
CA SER A 582 -3.62 -19.54 18.54
C SER A 582 -2.73 -20.58 19.22
N LEU A 583 -2.71 -20.54 20.56
CA LEU A 583 -1.94 -21.46 21.40
C LEU A 583 -2.59 -22.86 21.45
N ILE A 584 -2.02 -23.81 20.73
CA ILE A 584 -2.52 -25.19 20.66
C ILE A 584 -1.88 -26.07 21.71
N GLN A 585 -0.59 -25.89 21.97
CA GLN A 585 0.16 -26.59 23.00
C GLN A 585 0.64 -25.56 24.04
N PRO A 586 -0.10 -25.37 25.14
CA PRO A 586 0.24 -24.37 26.15
C PRO A 586 1.61 -24.59 26.82
N GLU A 587 2.08 -25.85 26.84
CA GLU A 587 3.37 -26.23 27.43
C GLU A 587 4.58 -25.93 26.53
N GLU A 588 4.33 -25.65 25.24
CA GLU A 588 5.37 -25.36 24.25
C GLU A 588 5.47 -23.86 23.99
N SER A 589 6.67 -23.38 23.65
CA SER A 589 6.86 -21.97 23.28
C SER A 589 6.06 -21.61 22.01
N CYS A 590 5.63 -20.35 21.91
CA CYS A 590 4.97 -19.82 20.71
C CYS A 590 5.80 -18.72 20.06
N GLY A 591 5.54 -18.48 18.77
CA GLY A 591 6.24 -17.45 18.01
C GLY A 591 7.70 -17.78 17.76
N LEU A 592 8.41 -16.82 17.20
CA LEU A 592 9.81 -16.98 16.78
C LEU A 592 10.74 -17.05 17.99
N GLN A 593 11.57 -18.10 18.02
CA GLN A 593 12.60 -18.31 19.03
C GLN A 593 13.97 -18.40 18.37
N PRO A 594 15.04 -17.84 18.97
CA PRO A 594 16.39 -17.99 18.44
C PRO A 594 16.83 -19.45 18.50
N LEU A 595 17.39 -19.95 17.39
CA LEU A 595 17.97 -21.29 17.37
C LEU A 595 19.39 -21.29 17.92
N SER A 596 19.76 -22.35 18.63
CA SER A 596 21.10 -22.48 19.19
C SER A 596 22.15 -22.70 18.10
N THR A 597 23.37 -22.24 18.36
CA THR A 597 24.52 -22.43 17.47
C THR A 597 24.83 -23.91 17.21
N GLU A 598 24.62 -24.76 18.22
CA GLU A 598 24.81 -26.21 18.12
C GLU A 598 23.79 -26.81 17.15
N TYR A 599 22.52 -26.41 17.24
CA TYR A 599 21.48 -26.86 16.31
C TYR A 599 21.77 -26.40 14.87
N LEU A 600 22.20 -25.15 14.70
CA LEU A 600 22.56 -24.59 13.39
C LEU A 600 23.77 -25.30 12.76
N SER A 601 24.76 -25.68 13.57
CA SER A 601 25.90 -26.47 13.10
C SER A 601 25.51 -27.90 12.74
N ALA A 602 24.63 -28.53 13.53
CA ALA A 602 24.10 -29.86 13.25
C ALA A 602 23.31 -29.89 11.93
N ILE A 603 22.53 -28.83 11.64
CA ILE A 603 21.75 -28.77 10.40
C ILE A 603 22.54 -28.40 9.14
N SER A 604 23.66 -27.68 9.30
CA SER A 604 24.62 -27.39 8.23
C SER A 604 25.43 -28.60 7.79
N GLN A 605 25.70 -29.53 8.72
CA GLN A 605 26.42 -30.76 8.40
C GLN A 605 25.52 -31.68 7.55
N THR A 606 25.94 -31.94 6.32
CA THR A 606 25.27 -32.70 5.24
C THR A 606 24.98 -34.19 5.55
N GLN A 607 25.03 -34.62 6.81
CA GLN A 607 24.93 -36.03 7.23
C GLN A 607 23.62 -36.37 7.96
N PHE A 608 22.52 -35.65 7.71
CA PHE A 608 21.25 -36.14 8.22
C PHE A 608 20.81 -37.42 7.50
N LYS A 609 20.43 -38.42 8.30
CA LYS A 609 19.76 -39.62 7.80
C LYS A 609 18.42 -39.25 7.18
N THR A 610 17.97 -40.06 6.24
CA THR A 610 16.61 -39.93 5.70
C THR A 610 15.58 -40.18 6.80
N CYS A 611 14.57 -39.33 6.91
CA CYS A 611 13.52 -39.50 7.91
C CYS A 611 12.78 -40.84 7.72
N GLU A 612 12.70 -41.62 8.80
CA GLU A 612 12.12 -42.98 8.78
C GLU A 612 10.58 -43.00 8.78
N ALA A 613 9.94 -41.91 9.22
CA ALA A 613 8.48 -41.74 9.27
C ALA A 613 8.08 -40.33 8.83
N GLY A 614 6.88 -40.18 8.27
CA GLY A 614 6.37 -38.90 7.76
C GLY A 614 5.72 -37.99 8.81
N ASP A 615 5.67 -38.39 10.08
CA ASP A 615 5.24 -37.57 11.22
C ASP A 615 6.41 -37.20 12.16
N THR A 616 7.63 -37.18 11.62
CA THR A 616 8.80 -36.74 12.41
C THR A 616 8.59 -35.30 12.88
N LYS A 617 8.75 -35.06 14.20
CA LYS A 617 8.68 -33.71 14.79
C LYS A 617 9.66 -32.76 14.11
N GLY A 618 9.26 -31.51 13.97
CA GLY A 618 10.08 -30.46 13.36
C GLY A 618 9.56 -29.08 13.72
N GLN A 619 10.17 -28.06 13.11
CA GLN A 619 9.82 -26.67 13.29
C GLN A 619 10.00 -25.88 11.99
N TRP A 620 9.29 -24.78 11.86
CA TRP A 620 9.55 -23.80 10.81
C TRP A 620 10.76 -22.98 11.17
N ILE A 621 11.68 -22.81 10.23
CA ILE A 621 12.89 -22.01 10.38
C ILE A 621 12.89 -20.88 9.37
N VAL A 622 13.28 -19.68 9.81
CA VAL A 622 13.29 -18.47 8.98
C VAL A 622 14.46 -17.57 9.39
N PRO A 623 15.20 -16.99 8.44
CA PRO A 623 16.25 -16.03 8.74
C PRO A 623 15.63 -14.67 9.13
N CYS A 624 16.14 -14.05 10.19
CA CYS A 624 15.67 -12.76 10.70
C CYS A 624 16.84 -11.91 11.21
N LEU A 625 16.63 -10.59 11.34
CA LEU A 625 17.52 -9.75 12.17
C LEU A 625 17.24 -9.92 13.66
N SER A 626 16.00 -10.20 14.04
CA SER A 626 15.59 -10.42 15.41
C SER A 626 14.42 -11.40 15.47
N CYS A 627 14.53 -12.42 16.32
CA CYS A 627 13.41 -13.33 16.56
C CYS A 627 12.25 -12.66 17.34
N SER A 628 12.47 -11.49 17.94
CA SER A 628 11.41 -10.77 18.65
C SER A 628 10.49 -9.96 17.72
N ASP A 629 10.92 -9.69 16.48
CA ASP A 629 10.14 -8.93 15.50
C ASP A 629 10.04 -9.71 14.18
N ASN A 630 8.84 -10.27 13.94
CA ASN A 630 8.56 -11.07 12.76
C ASN A 630 8.69 -10.30 11.43
N ARG A 631 8.65 -8.96 11.45
CA ARG A 631 8.83 -8.11 10.27
C ARG A 631 10.27 -8.07 9.80
N THR A 632 11.20 -8.49 10.66
CA THR A 632 12.64 -8.51 10.34
C THR A 632 13.09 -9.78 9.64
N CYS A 633 12.16 -10.69 9.38
CA CYS A 633 12.42 -12.00 8.80
C CYS A 633 12.21 -12.00 7.29
N ASP A 634 12.95 -12.85 6.58
CA ASP A 634 12.71 -13.13 5.17
C ASP A 634 11.78 -14.35 5.03
N TRP A 635 10.46 -14.10 4.99
CA TRP A 635 9.46 -15.17 4.90
C TRP A 635 9.42 -15.85 3.54
N ARG A 636 10.17 -15.36 2.55
CA ARG A 636 10.31 -16.04 1.25
C ARG A 636 11.22 -17.26 1.36
N GLU A 637 12.11 -17.25 2.34
CA GLU A 637 13.13 -18.28 2.60
C GLU A 637 12.74 -19.25 3.73
N ILE A 638 11.54 -19.12 4.28
CA ILE A 638 11.06 -19.99 5.36
C ILE A 638 10.98 -21.45 4.93
N THR A 639 11.46 -22.36 5.78
CA THR A 639 11.49 -23.79 5.48
C THR A 639 11.04 -24.64 6.67
N TRP A 640 10.39 -25.77 6.40
CA TRP A 640 10.09 -26.77 7.41
C TRP A 640 11.30 -27.68 7.62
N GLN A 641 11.81 -27.75 8.86
CA GLN A 641 12.96 -28.56 9.23
C GLN A 641 12.57 -29.62 10.26
N PRO A 642 12.54 -30.92 9.88
CA PRO A 642 12.43 -32.03 10.82
C PRO A 642 13.63 -32.09 11.77
N HIS A 643 13.43 -32.58 12.98
CA HIS A 643 14.51 -32.79 13.93
C HIS A 643 15.36 -34.00 13.53
N ASN A 644 16.67 -33.82 13.45
CA ASN A 644 17.69 -34.88 13.27
C ASN A 644 17.60 -35.72 11.99
N CYS A 645 16.76 -35.34 11.01
CA CYS A 645 16.64 -36.04 9.74
C CYS A 645 16.22 -35.09 8.61
N GLN A 646 16.27 -35.58 7.37
CA GLN A 646 15.75 -34.87 6.20
C GLN A 646 14.90 -35.79 5.32
N TYR A 647 13.84 -35.24 4.73
CA TYR A 647 13.07 -35.93 3.70
C TYR A 647 13.75 -35.75 2.35
N SER A 648 13.81 -36.81 1.55
CA SER A 648 14.42 -36.79 0.22
C SER A 648 13.49 -36.11 -0.79
N VAL A 649 13.89 -34.96 -1.33
CA VAL A 649 13.21 -34.34 -2.48
C VAL A 649 13.60 -35.09 -3.75
N LEU A 650 12.64 -35.82 -4.35
CA LEU A 650 12.89 -36.67 -5.51
C LEU A 650 13.01 -35.82 -6.79
N THR A 651 14.01 -36.12 -7.62
CA THR A 651 14.08 -35.56 -8.98
C THR A 651 12.94 -36.11 -9.83
N LYS A 652 12.54 -35.40 -10.90
CA LYS A 652 11.46 -35.86 -11.80
C LYS A 652 11.69 -37.30 -12.29
N PRO A 653 12.86 -37.70 -12.82
CA PRO A 653 13.08 -39.08 -13.27
C PRO A 653 12.93 -40.11 -12.14
N ALA A 654 13.46 -39.81 -10.95
CA ALA A 654 13.34 -40.69 -9.79
C ALA A 654 11.87 -40.83 -9.34
N LEU A 655 11.10 -39.74 -9.36
CA LEU A 655 9.67 -39.77 -9.05
C LEU A 655 8.89 -40.56 -10.10
N GLN A 656 9.12 -40.31 -11.40
CA GLN A 656 8.50 -41.04 -12.50
C GLN A 656 8.74 -42.55 -12.41
N GLN A 657 9.99 -42.97 -12.13
CA GLN A 657 10.35 -44.37 -11.92
C GLN A 657 9.72 -44.97 -10.66
N CYS A 658 9.60 -44.18 -9.59
CA CYS A 658 8.94 -44.62 -8.36
C CYS A 658 7.46 -44.95 -8.62
N VAL A 659 6.73 -44.05 -9.29
CA VAL A 659 5.27 -44.18 -9.52
C VAL A 659 4.92 -44.96 -10.80
N GLU A 660 5.91 -45.32 -11.62
CA GLU A 660 5.72 -46.19 -12.78
C GLU A 660 5.10 -47.53 -12.36
N GLY A 661 4.01 -47.90 -13.04
CA GLY A 661 3.22 -49.10 -12.78
C GLY A 661 2.27 -49.01 -11.57
N ARG A 662 2.36 -47.94 -10.76
CA ARG A 662 1.57 -47.83 -9.52
C ARG A 662 0.15 -47.32 -9.77
N LYS A 663 -0.78 -47.81 -8.94
CA LYS A 663 -2.15 -47.30 -8.80
C LYS A 663 -2.25 -46.50 -7.50
N VAL A 664 -2.36 -45.17 -7.61
CA VAL A 664 -2.46 -44.27 -6.46
C VAL A 664 -3.90 -43.80 -6.28
N LEU A 665 -4.55 -44.28 -5.24
CA LEU A 665 -5.95 -44.04 -4.94
C LEU A 665 -6.05 -43.00 -3.80
N PHE A 666 -6.76 -41.91 -4.02
CA PHE A 666 -6.99 -40.87 -3.02
C PHE A 666 -8.44 -40.90 -2.54
N ILE A 667 -8.66 -40.82 -1.23
CA ILE A 667 -9.99 -40.60 -0.65
C ILE A 667 -9.92 -39.54 0.44
N GLY A 668 -10.63 -38.44 0.23
CA GLY A 668 -10.59 -37.33 1.17
C GLY A 668 -11.23 -36.05 0.68
N ASP A 669 -11.01 -34.98 1.43
CA ASP A 669 -11.57 -33.67 1.12
C ASP A 669 -10.76 -32.92 0.06
N SER A 670 -11.07 -31.64 -0.13
CA SER A 670 -10.38 -30.75 -1.07
C SER A 670 -8.88 -30.60 -0.79
N THR A 671 -8.41 -30.73 0.45
CA THR A 671 -6.98 -30.62 0.78
C THR A 671 -6.20 -31.85 0.35
N ASN A 672 -6.79 -33.04 0.44
CA ASN A 672 -6.20 -34.26 -0.08
C ASN A 672 -6.13 -34.25 -1.61
N ARG A 673 -7.12 -33.62 -2.27
CA ARG A 673 -7.08 -33.34 -3.71
C ARG A 673 -5.93 -32.41 -4.10
N GLY A 674 -5.56 -31.45 -3.25
CA GLY A 674 -4.41 -30.55 -3.46
C GLY A 674 -3.10 -31.34 -3.59
N ILE A 675 -2.89 -32.34 -2.74
CA ILE A 675 -1.75 -33.25 -2.80
C ILE A 675 -1.76 -34.06 -4.11
N MET A 676 -2.93 -34.58 -4.50
CA MET A 676 -3.07 -35.33 -5.76
C MET A 676 -2.69 -34.48 -6.98
N TYR A 677 -3.19 -33.24 -7.06
CA TYR A 677 -2.82 -32.34 -8.16
C TYR A 677 -1.33 -32.00 -8.15
N TYR A 678 -0.73 -31.80 -6.97
CA TYR A 678 0.70 -31.57 -6.85
C TYR A 678 1.51 -32.77 -7.36
N LEU A 679 1.12 -34.01 -7.02
CA LEU A 679 1.74 -35.23 -7.56
C LEU A 679 1.63 -35.29 -9.10
N ILE A 680 0.44 -35.04 -9.65
CA ILE A 680 0.21 -35.05 -11.10
C ILE A 680 1.14 -34.03 -11.80
N GLU A 681 1.18 -32.80 -11.29
CA GLU A 681 2.04 -31.74 -11.82
C GLU A 681 3.53 -32.10 -11.73
N ARG A 682 3.99 -32.66 -10.60
CA ARG A 682 5.39 -33.05 -10.39
C ARG A 682 5.85 -34.19 -11.30
N VAL A 683 4.94 -35.10 -11.68
CA VAL A 683 5.22 -36.24 -12.56
C VAL A 683 5.18 -35.84 -14.04
N ASN A 684 4.17 -35.07 -14.44
CA ASN A 684 3.93 -34.71 -15.84
C ASN A 684 4.55 -33.36 -16.26
N GLU A 685 5.12 -32.58 -15.34
CA GLU A 685 5.49 -31.14 -15.50
C GLU A 685 4.33 -30.20 -15.81
N THR A 686 3.16 -30.72 -16.18
CA THR A 686 1.98 -29.94 -16.51
C THR A 686 0.75 -30.51 -15.82
N LEU A 687 -0.15 -29.63 -15.40
CA LEU A 687 -1.48 -30.00 -14.92
C LEU A 687 -2.48 -29.64 -16.02
N GLN A 688 -2.93 -30.63 -16.78
CA GLN A 688 -3.80 -30.42 -17.96
C GLN A 688 -5.27 -30.19 -17.59
N GLU A 689 -5.75 -30.86 -16.53
CA GLU A 689 -7.13 -30.78 -16.10
C GLU A 689 -7.25 -30.36 -14.65
N TRP A 690 -8.16 -29.43 -14.38
CA TRP A 690 -8.61 -29.09 -13.04
C TRP A 690 -10.14 -29.04 -12.99
N GLN A 691 -10.73 -29.79 -12.05
CA GLN A 691 -12.17 -29.76 -11.79
C GLN A 691 -12.48 -29.93 -10.31
N LYS A 692 -13.59 -29.35 -9.85
CA LYS A 692 -14.23 -29.70 -8.58
C LYS A 692 -14.98 -31.02 -8.79
N ALA A 693 -14.29 -32.15 -8.58
CA ALA A 693 -14.90 -33.47 -8.72
C ALA A 693 -15.83 -33.78 -7.55
N HIS A 694 -17.07 -34.18 -7.85
CA HIS A 694 -18.11 -34.56 -6.87
C HIS A 694 -18.40 -36.08 -6.88
N ASP A 695 -17.75 -36.85 -7.76
CA ASP A 695 -17.78 -38.32 -7.83
C ASP A 695 -16.35 -38.85 -8.02
N VAL A 696 -16.16 -40.18 -8.03
CA VAL A 696 -14.85 -40.82 -8.27
C VAL A 696 -14.30 -40.39 -9.62
N LYS A 697 -13.17 -39.68 -9.63
CA LYS A 697 -12.48 -39.24 -10.84
C LYS A 697 -11.24 -40.11 -11.06
N ILE A 698 -11.02 -40.51 -12.31
CA ILE A 698 -9.90 -41.35 -12.72
C ILE A 698 -9.04 -40.59 -13.74
N TYR A 699 -7.73 -40.65 -13.57
CA TYR A 699 -6.74 -40.04 -14.45
C TYR A 699 -5.89 -41.15 -15.06
N HIS A 700 -6.00 -41.31 -16.38
CA HIS A 700 -5.35 -42.40 -17.12
C HIS A 700 -4.03 -41.97 -17.80
N ASN A 701 -3.87 -40.68 -18.12
CA ASN A 701 -2.72 -40.16 -18.88
C ASN A 701 -1.67 -39.51 -17.96
N ILE A 702 -1.32 -40.17 -16.86
CA ILE A 702 -0.28 -39.72 -15.93
C ILE A 702 0.98 -40.54 -16.16
N ASN A 703 2.14 -39.88 -16.15
CA ASN A 703 3.45 -40.49 -16.39
C ASN A 703 3.50 -41.22 -17.74
N ASP A 704 3.10 -40.55 -18.83
CA ASP A 704 2.97 -41.15 -20.16
C ASP A 704 2.08 -42.41 -20.21
N GLY A 705 1.02 -42.41 -19.39
CA GLY A 705 0.07 -43.53 -19.28
C GLY A 705 0.55 -44.69 -18.39
N LYS A 706 1.70 -44.53 -17.71
CA LYS A 706 2.30 -45.57 -16.87
C LYS A 706 1.84 -45.54 -15.42
N THR A 707 1.10 -44.52 -15.00
CA THR A 707 0.64 -44.36 -13.62
C THR A 707 -0.86 -44.10 -13.60
N PHE A 708 -1.57 -44.85 -12.76
CA PHE A 708 -3.02 -44.69 -12.58
C PHE A 708 -3.27 -43.88 -11.31
N ILE A 709 -4.10 -42.85 -11.40
CA ILE A 709 -4.53 -42.07 -10.23
C ILE A 709 -6.05 -42.01 -10.18
N SER A 710 -6.64 -42.29 -9.03
CA SER A 710 -8.07 -42.08 -8.79
C SER A 710 -8.32 -41.26 -7.53
N TYR A 711 -9.43 -40.53 -7.49
CA TYR A 711 -9.80 -39.68 -6.36
C TYR A 711 -11.29 -39.79 -6.06
N SER A 712 -11.63 -39.97 -4.78
CA SER A 712 -13.00 -39.94 -4.26
C SER A 712 -13.14 -38.85 -3.20
N TYR A 713 -14.12 -37.95 -3.38
CA TYR A 713 -14.38 -36.90 -2.39
C TYR A 713 -15.15 -37.44 -1.19
N TYR A 714 -14.60 -37.25 0.01
CA TYR A 714 -15.28 -37.59 1.27
C TYR A 714 -14.92 -36.60 2.38
N PRO A 715 -15.89 -36.19 3.24
CA PRO A 715 -17.34 -36.43 3.18
C PRO A 715 -18.06 -35.58 2.12
N GLN A 716 -19.13 -36.09 1.52
CA GLN A 716 -19.89 -35.34 0.50
C GLN A 716 -20.87 -34.35 1.15
N PHE A 717 -20.35 -33.18 1.54
CA PHE A 717 -21.10 -32.18 2.33
C PHE A 717 -22.34 -31.60 1.61
N TRP A 718 -22.40 -31.66 0.28
CA TRP A 718 -23.54 -31.18 -0.51
C TRP A 718 -24.73 -32.14 -0.53
N ILE A 719 -24.56 -33.39 -0.10
CA ILE A 719 -25.65 -34.36 0.03
C ILE A 719 -26.29 -34.20 1.41
N ASN A 720 -27.61 -34.39 1.51
CA ASN A 720 -28.30 -34.39 2.80
C ASN A 720 -27.76 -35.52 3.71
N ILE A 721 -27.57 -35.25 5.01
CA ILE A 721 -27.01 -36.18 6.00
C ILE A 721 -27.58 -37.60 5.88
N ASN A 722 -28.89 -37.74 5.68
CA ASN A 722 -29.56 -39.05 5.63
C ASN A 722 -29.23 -39.87 4.36
N HIS A 723 -28.71 -39.21 3.32
CA HIS A 723 -28.37 -39.82 2.03
C HIS A 723 -26.86 -39.86 1.78
N ARG A 724 -26.04 -39.30 2.68
CA ARG A 724 -24.58 -39.31 2.52
C ARG A 724 -24.05 -40.76 2.58
N PRO A 725 -23.17 -41.17 1.65
CA PRO A 725 -22.51 -42.46 1.77
C PRO A 725 -21.67 -42.49 3.05
N THR A 726 -21.67 -43.64 3.72
CA THR A 726 -20.72 -43.89 4.81
C THR A 726 -19.30 -43.97 4.26
N PHE A 727 -18.30 -43.73 5.10
CA PHE A 727 -16.90 -43.89 4.70
C PHE A 727 -16.60 -45.29 4.13
N GLU A 728 -17.15 -46.35 4.76
CA GLU A 728 -17.02 -47.74 4.28
C GLU A 728 -17.49 -47.87 2.82
N LYS A 729 -18.69 -47.37 2.50
CA LYS A 729 -19.25 -47.40 1.13
C LYS A 729 -18.42 -46.58 0.15
N ALA A 730 -17.95 -45.40 0.55
CA ALA A 730 -17.14 -44.53 -0.32
C ALA A 730 -15.78 -45.17 -0.64
N LEU A 731 -15.17 -45.86 0.33
CA LEU A 731 -13.93 -46.60 0.15
C LEU A 731 -14.14 -47.83 -0.74
N GLU A 732 -15.18 -48.63 -0.50
CA GLU A 732 -15.56 -49.77 -1.36
C GLU A 732 -15.76 -49.33 -2.82
N GLN A 733 -16.51 -48.25 -3.05
CA GLN A 733 -16.73 -47.72 -4.39
C GLN A 733 -15.44 -47.27 -5.08
N LEU A 734 -14.51 -46.64 -4.34
CA LEU A 734 -13.20 -46.25 -4.88
C LEU A 734 -12.38 -47.47 -5.29
N LEU A 735 -12.31 -48.50 -4.43
CA LEU A 735 -11.59 -49.75 -4.73
C LEU A 735 -12.21 -50.46 -5.94
N GLN A 736 -13.54 -50.60 -5.94
CA GLN A 736 -14.28 -51.27 -7.00
C GLN A 736 -14.06 -50.60 -8.36
N ARG A 737 -14.14 -49.27 -8.43
CA ARG A 737 -13.93 -48.50 -9.67
C ARG A 737 -12.46 -48.46 -10.11
N SER A 738 -11.52 -48.83 -9.25
CA SER A 738 -10.08 -48.79 -9.54
C SER A 738 -9.49 -50.15 -9.93
N HIS A 739 -10.30 -51.23 -9.94
CA HIS A 739 -9.87 -52.56 -10.34
C HIS A 739 -9.30 -52.62 -11.77
N PRO A 740 -8.38 -53.57 -12.06
CA PRO A 740 -7.81 -54.58 -11.15
C PRO A 740 -6.81 -53.98 -10.15
N LEU A 741 -6.77 -54.46 -8.91
CA LEU A 741 -5.87 -53.96 -7.86
C LEU A 741 -4.95 -55.10 -7.39
N GLU A 742 -3.68 -54.79 -7.17
CA GLU A 742 -2.69 -55.75 -6.68
C GLU A 742 -2.51 -55.59 -5.17
N ASN A 743 -2.44 -56.71 -4.46
CA ASN A 743 -2.18 -56.74 -3.02
C ASN A 743 -0.67 -56.60 -2.71
N THR A 744 -0.07 -55.51 -3.19
CA THR A 744 1.35 -55.18 -3.08
C THR A 744 1.52 -53.68 -2.90
N ASP A 745 2.75 -53.22 -2.70
CA ASP A 745 3.11 -51.79 -2.66
C ASP A 745 2.91 -51.05 -4.00
N GLN A 746 2.50 -51.75 -5.06
CA GLN A 746 2.08 -51.14 -6.34
C GLN A 746 0.71 -50.45 -6.23
N THR A 747 -0.14 -50.90 -5.32
CA THR A 747 -1.37 -50.19 -4.96
C THR A 747 -1.08 -49.30 -3.76
N VAL A 748 -1.35 -48.00 -3.90
CA VAL A 748 -1.16 -46.99 -2.85
C VAL A 748 -2.51 -46.37 -2.53
N LEU A 749 -2.93 -46.42 -1.27
CA LEU A 749 -4.15 -45.76 -0.79
C LEU A 749 -3.78 -44.58 0.10
N VAL A 750 -4.07 -43.36 -0.35
CA VAL A 750 -3.90 -42.13 0.42
C VAL A 750 -5.25 -41.70 0.99
N VAL A 751 -5.35 -41.62 2.32
CA VAL A 751 -6.57 -41.25 3.02
C VAL A 751 -6.33 -40.02 3.89
N GLY A 752 -7.22 -39.02 3.82
CA GLY A 752 -7.26 -37.99 4.84
C GLY A 752 -7.98 -36.70 4.48
N GLY A 753 -8.00 -35.77 5.43
CA GLY A 753 -8.69 -34.48 5.32
C GLY A 753 -8.34 -33.60 6.50
N VAL A 754 -8.94 -32.40 6.60
CA VAL A 754 -8.57 -31.42 7.63
C VAL A 754 -9.20 -31.72 8.98
N HIS A 755 -10.40 -32.31 9.03
CA HIS A 755 -11.19 -32.33 10.27
C HIS A 755 -12.16 -33.52 10.48
N TRP A 756 -12.33 -34.41 9.50
CA TRP A 756 -13.33 -35.48 9.60
C TRP A 756 -12.72 -36.85 9.94
N LEU A 757 -11.41 -37.01 9.77
CA LEU A 757 -10.72 -38.28 9.99
C LEU A 757 -10.57 -38.55 11.49
N ASN A 758 -10.77 -39.80 11.92
CA ASN A 758 -10.62 -40.24 13.30
C ASN A 758 -10.25 -41.73 13.37
N SER A 759 -10.07 -42.27 14.58
CA SER A 759 -9.67 -43.67 14.80
C SER A 759 -10.68 -44.70 14.26
N ASN A 760 -11.98 -44.41 14.28
CA ASN A 760 -13.00 -45.30 13.72
C ASN A 760 -12.85 -45.44 12.21
N HIS A 761 -12.48 -44.37 11.50
CA HIS A 761 -12.19 -44.45 10.07
C HIS A 761 -11.01 -45.38 9.79
N LEU A 762 -9.94 -45.34 10.58
CA LEU A 762 -8.78 -46.24 10.44
C LEU A 762 -9.17 -47.71 10.63
N GLN A 763 -10.06 -48.00 11.59
CA GLN A 763 -10.62 -49.35 11.79
C GLN A 763 -11.41 -49.82 10.55
N ILE A 764 -12.22 -48.94 9.97
CA ILE A 764 -12.99 -49.24 8.76
C ILE A 764 -12.04 -49.54 7.59
N ILE A 765 -10.98 -48.75 7.39
CA ILE A 765 -9.96 -49.03 6.35
C ILE A 765 -9.42 -50.45 6.52
N GLN A 766 -8.99 -50.80 7.74
CA GLN A 766 -8.43 -52.13 8.01
C GLN A 766 -9.44 -53.25 7.72
N LYS A 767 -10.70 -53.07 8.12
CA LYS A 767 -11.78 -54.04 7.88
C LYS A 767 -12.06 -54.23 6.39
N VAL A 768 -12.19 -53.13 5.64
CA VAL A 768 -12.44 -53.17 4.19
C VAL A 768 -11.27 -53.80 3.45
N LEU A 769 -10.03 -53.39 3.71
CA LEU A 769 -8.85 -53.94 3.04
C LEU A 769 -8.66 -55.43 3.32
N LYS A 770 -8.98 -55.90 4.52
CA LYS A 770 -9.00 -57.35 4.82
C LYS A 770 -10.05 -58.10 4.00
N ARG A 771 -11.26 -57.54 3.86
CA ARG A 771 -12.35 -58.15 3.10
C ARG A 771 -12.05 -58.20 1.60
N GLU A 772 -11.42 -57.15 1.06
CA GLU A 772 -11.05 -57.06 -0.36
C GLU A 772 -9.71 -57.75 -0.69
N ASN A 773 -9.09 -58.47 0.26
CA ASN A 773 -7.77 -59.10 0.11
C ASN A 773 -6.64 -58.12 -0.31
N LEU A 774 -6.68 -56.88 0.18
CA LEU A 774 -5.72 -55.80 -0.09
C LEU A 774 -4.93 -55.39 1.16
N SER A 775 -4.63 -56.33 2.07
CA SER A 775 -3.97 -56.02 3.36
C SER A 775 -2.50 -55.61 3.25
N ASN A 776 -1.83 -55.91 2.13
CA ASN A 776 -0.41 -55.67 1.89
C ASN A 776 -0.15 -54.43 1.01
N ILE A 777 -1.17 -53.66 0.68
CA ILE A 777 -1.02 -52.41 -0.06
C ILE A 777 -0.34 -51.33 0.79
N LEU A 778 0.20 -50.29 0.15
CA LEU A 778 0.73 -49.15 0.88
C LEU A 778 -0.39 -48.17 1.25
N VAL A 779 -0.73 -48.08 2.54
CA VAL A 779 -1.68 -47.08 3.04
C VAL A 779 -0.92 -45.90 3.62
N VAL A 780 -1.25 -44.67 3.19
CA VAL A 780 -0.68 -43.42 3.69
C VAL A 780 -1.80 -42.56 4.27
N ILE A 781 -1.72 -42.27 5.56
CA ILE A 781 -2.68 -41.42 6.26
C ILE A 781 -2.16 -39.99 6.29
N LYS A 782 -2.81 -39.10 5.53
CA LYS A 782 -2.71 -37.66 5.74
C LYS A 782 -3.50 -37.35 7.00
N SER A 783 -2.82 -36.89 8.04
CA SER A 783 -3.46 -36.56 9.31
C SER A 783 -4.41 -35.36 9.17
N ILE A 784 -5.08 -35.00 10.26
CA ILE A 784 -5.88 -33.77 10.31
C ILE A 784 -4.97 -32.54 10.26
N GLY A 785 -5.56 -31.36 10.09
CA GLY A 785 -4.79 -30.14 9.90
C GLY A 785 -5.47 -28.92 10.49
N MET A 786 -4.74 -27.81 10.54
CA MET A 786 -5.33 -26.56 10.96
C MET A 786 -6.36 -26.07 9.94
N GLY A 787 -7.55 -25.72 10.41
CA GLY A 787 -8.66 -25.28 9.58
C GLY A 787 -9.91 -25.10 10.43
N PHE A 788 -10.94 -24.46 9.89
CA PHE A 788 -12.20 -24.19 10.61
C PHE A 788 -12.04 -23.40 11.92
N HIS A 789 -10.87 -22.83 12.19
CA HIS A 789 -10.59 -22.01 13.38
C HIS A 789 -11.09 -20.55 13.24
N LEU A 790 -11.63 -20.19 12.06
CA LEU A 790 -12.18 -18.86 11.79
C LEU A 790 -13.69 -18.89 11.93
N PRO A 791 -14.32 -17.88 12.55
CA PRO A 791 -15.78 -17.77 12.65
C PRO A 791 -16.37 -17.38 11.29
N VAL A 792 -16.68 -18.37 10.45
CA VAL A 792 -17.22 -18.17 9.10
C VAL A 792 -18.69 -18.61 9.07
N ASP A 793 -19.58 -17.74 8.58
CA ASP A 793 -21.01 -18.04 8.54
C ASP A 793 -21.32 -19.18 7.56
N GLY A 794 -22.23 -20.08 7.96
CA GLY A 794 -22.59 -21.26 7.18
C GLY A 794 -21.52 -22.37 7.17
N ILE A 795 -20.40 -22.19 7.90
CA ILE A 795 -19.34 -23.16 8.01
C ILE A 795 -19.08 -23.46 9.48
N HIS A 796 -18.92 -24.74 9.81
CA HIS A 796 -18.57 -25.14 11.17
C HIS A 796 -17.25 -24.48 11.58
N SER A 797 -17.29 -23.74 12.69
CA SER A 797 -16.16 -22.99 13.20
C SER A 797 -15.83 -23.48 14.60
N LEU A 798 -14.56 -23.62 14.91
CA LEU A 798 -14.05 -24.19 16.16
C LEU A 798 -13.59 -23.10 17.11
N SER A 799 -13.91 -23.25 18.38
CA SER A 799 -13.29 -22.50 19.46
C SER A 799 -11.84 -22.93 19.70
N GLN A 800 -11.06 -22.10 20.39
CA GLN A 800 -9.68 -22.41 20.75
C GLN A 800 -9.53 -23.77 21.46
N THR A 801 -10.46 -24.09 22.37
CA THR A 801 -10.47 -25.37 23.09
C THR A 801 -10.77 -26.56 22.18
N GLU A 802 -11.67 -26.40 21.20
CA GLU A 802 -11.93 -27.45 20.22
C GLU A 802 -10.71 -27.68 19.31
N VAL A 803 -10.00 -26.62 18.92
CA VAL A 803 -8.74 -26.77 18.16
C VAL A 803 -7.66 -27.49 18.97
N GLN A 804 -7.56 -27.23 20.27
CA GLN A 804 -6.68 -27.98 21.18
C GLN A 804 -7.09 -29.46 21.31
N ASN A 805 -8.40 -29.74 21.36
CA ASN A 805 -8.89 -31.11 21.39
C ASN A 805 -8.58 -31.87 20.10
N LEU A 806 -8.62 -31.21 18.95
CA LEU A 806 -8.21 -31.79 17.67
C LEU A 806 -6.74 -32.17 17.64
N TRP A 807 -5.86 -31.38 18.28
CA TRP A 807 -4.46 -31.78 18.41
C TRP A 807 -4.33 -33.13 19.13
N ASN A 808 -5.09 -33.32 20.21
CA ASN A 808 -5.09 -34.60 20.94
C ASN A 808 -5.66 -35.74 20.08
N GLU A 809 -6.74 -35.47 19.32
CA GLU A 809 -7.30 -36.45 18.38
C GLU A 809 -6.30 -36.80 17.26
N ASN A 810 -5.53 -35.83 16.76
CA ASN A 810 -4.48 -36.03 15.76
C ASN A 810 -3.43 -37.04 16.26
N LEU A 811 -2.97 -36.89 17.51
CA LEU A 811 -2.03 -37.83 18.12
C LEU A 811 -2.58 -39.26 18.17
N VAL A 812 -3.86 -39.42 18.50
CA VAL A 812 -4.53 -40.73 18.51
C VAL A 812 -4.63 -41.32 17.10
N ILE A 813 -4.89 -40.50 16.08
CA ILE A 813 -4.91 -40.93 14.67
C ILE A 813 -3.53 -41.42 14.24
N LEU A 814 -2.48 -40.66 14.53
CA LEU A 814 -1.10 -41.01 14.18
C LEU A 814 -0.65 -42.33 14.83
N ASP A 815 -0.90 -42.49 16.14
CA ASP A 815 -0.59 -43.72 16.87
C ASP A 815 -1.38 -44.93 16.33
N THR A 816 -2.69 -44.76 16.09
CA THR A 816 -3.54 -45.84 15.57
C THR A 816 -3.11 -46.27 14.17
N ALA A 817 -2.76 -45.32 13.30
CA ALA A 817 -2.27 -45.60 11.95
C ALA A 817 -0.96 -46.41 12.00
N LYS A 818 -0.02 -46.01 12.86
CA LYS A 818 1.24 -46.75 13.08
C LYS A 818 1.01 -48.16 13.60
N ARG A 819 0.08 -48.36 14.54
CA ARG A 819 -0.31 -49.69 15.03
C ARG A 819 -0.86 -50.61 13.94
N TYR A 820 -1.46 -50.05 12.89
CA TYR A 820 -1.92 -50.80 11.72
C TYR A 820 -0.87 -50.94 10.61
N GLY A 821 0.35 -50.44 10.83
CA GLY A 821 1.44 -50.50 9.85
C GLY A 821 1.28 -49.53 8.68
N TYR A 822 0.41 -48.53 8.82
CA TYR A 822 0.21 -47.49 7.81
C TYR A 822 1.29 -46.41 7.92
N GLU A 823 1.68 -45.86 6.78
CA GLU A 823 2.49 -44.65 6.73
C GLU A 823 1.64 -43.43 7.11
N VAL A 824 2.28 -42.39 7.61
CA VAL A 824 1.60 -41.16 8.04
C VAL A 824 2.31 -39.93 7.50
N VAL A 825 1.55 -38.86 7.30
CA VAL A 825 2.05 -37.51 7.02
C VAL A 825 1.32 -36.57 7.96
N ASP A 826 2.05 -36.02 8.95
CA ASP A 826 1.43 -35.14 9.94
C ASP A 826 1.26 -33.72 9.39
N THR A 827 0.06 -33.39 8.91
CA THR A 827 -0.23 -32.06 8.40
C THR A 827 -0.57 -31.05 9.49
N PHE A 828 -0.95 -31.51 10.69
CA PHE A 828 -1.33 -30.60 11.77
C PHE A 828 -0.13 -29.82 12.26
N ILE A 829 0.98 -30.51 12.58
CA ILE A 829 2.20 -29.86 13.07
C ILE A 829 2.77 -28.84 12.06
N ILE A 830 2.64 -29.13 10.76
CA ILE A 830 3.11 -28.25 9.68
C ILE A 830 2.23 -27.00 9.55
N THR A 831 0.92 -27.14 9.70
CA THR A 831 -0.05 -26.05 9.47
C THR A 831 -0.29 -25.18 10.71
N MET A 832 -0.09 -25.72 11.91
CA MET A 832 -0.38 -25.04 13.18
C MET A 832 0.38 -23.72 13.36
N GLY A 833 1.67 -23.68 13.05
CA GLY A 833 2.47 -22.45 13.13
C GLY A 833 2.15 -21.42 12.04
N ARG A 834 1.57 -21.85 10.91
CA ARG A 834 1.35 -20.98 9.74
C ARG A 834 -0.13 -20.94 9.34
N TYR A 835 -1.01 -21.06 10.33
CA TYR A 835 -2.44 -21.22 10.11
C TYR A 835 -3.09 -20.03 9.38
N LYS A 836 -2.52 -18.83 9.54
CA LYS A 836 -2.97 -17.60 8.88
C LYS A 836 -2.70 -17.58 7.37
N GLU A 837 -1.87 -18.48 6.85
CA GLU A 837 -1.41 -18.47 5.45
C GLU A 837 -2.24 -19.34 4.51
N PHE A 838 -3.50 -19.58 4.85
CA PHE A 838 -4.43 -20.22 3.94
C PHE A 838 -4.68 -19.34 2.71
N LEU A 839 -4.91 -19.98 1.56
CA LEU A 839 -5.21 -19.36 0.27
C LEU A 839 -6.72 -19.24 0.07
N GLN A 840 -7.13 -18.58 -1.01
CA GLN A 840 -8.54 -18.28 -1.30
C GLN A 840 -9.42 -19.54 -1.22
N GLY A 841 -10.48 -19.47 -0.42
CA GLY A 841 -11.42 -20.57 -0.24
C GLY A 841 -12.63 -20.18 0.62
N LYS A 842 -13.61 -21.09 0.74
CA LYS A 842 -14.77 -20.88 1.63
C LYS A 842 -14.39 -20.98 3.12
N CYS A 843 -13.27 -21.62 3.47
CA CYS A 843 -12.76 -21.83 4.84
C CYS A 843 -11.29 -21.39 4.94
N GLY A 844 -10.82 -21.17 6.18
CA GLY A 844 -9.38 -21.03 6.49
C GLY A 844 -8.61 -22.37 6.51
N CYS A 845 -8.96 -23.31 5.63
CA CYS A 845 -8.45 -24.69 5.66
C CYS A 845 -7.63 -25.09 4.42
N HIS A 846 -7.55 -24.23 3.42
CA HIS A 846 -6.85 -24.50 2.17
C HIS A 846 -5.47 -23.88 2.15
N PHE A 847 -4.41 -24.70 2.14
CA PHE A 847 -3.03 -24.24 1.97
C PHE A 847 -2.51 -24.44 0.53
N HIS A 848 -3.44 -24.59 -0.42
CA HIS A 848 -3.17 -24.68 -1.86
C HIS A 848 -4.24 -23.96 -2.67
N GLU A 849 -3.86 -23.53 -3.87
CA GLU A 849 -4.73 -22.97 -4.90
C GLU A 849 -4.28 -23.52 -6.26
N VAL A 850 -5.21 -23.76 -7.18
CA VAL A 850 -4.86 -24.12 -8.56
C VAL A 850 -5.15 -22.94 -9.47
N VAL A 851 -4.11 -22.36 -10.05
CA VAL A 851 -4.18 -21.15 -10.90
C VAL A 851 -3.99 -21.53 -12.37
N LYS A 852 -4.53 -20.73 -13.31
CA LYS A 852 -4.27 -20.89 -14.74
C LYS A 852 -2.94 -20.24 -15.11
N SER A 853 -2.12 -20.89 -15.92
CA SER A 853 -0.79 -20.37 -16.28
C SER A 853 -0.79 -19.42 -17.49
N LYS A 854 -1.89 -19.31 -18.25
CA LYS A 854 -2.07 -18.34 -19.36
C LYS A 854 -3.37 -17.53 -19.19
N THR A 855 -3.26 -16.19 -19.34
CA THR A 855 -4.28 -15.09 -19.25
C THR A 855 -4.60 -14.60 -17.84
N SER A 856 -4.59 -13.29 -17.50
CA SER A 856 -4.65 -12.04 -18.29
C SER A 856 -3.88 -10.90 -17.61
N SER A 857 -3.52 -9.90 -18.42
CA SER A 857 -2.94 -8.59 -18.13
C SER A 857 -3.80 -7.67 -17.25
N GLU A 858 -4.28 -8.15 -16.10
CA GLU A 858 -5.06 -7.37 -15.11
C GLU A 858 -4.53 -7.54 -13.67
N SER A 859 -3.29 -7.98 -13.53
CA SER A 859 -2.52 -7.76 -12.29
C SER A 859 -1.59 -6.57 -12.54
N PRO A 860 -1.50 -5.58 -11.63
CA PRO A 860 -0.37 -4.66 -11.67
C PRO A 860 0.91 -5.49 -11.69
N PRO A 861 1.92 -5.13 -12.50
CA PRO A 861 3.13 -5.91 -12.60
C PRO A 861 3.95 -5.72 -11.32
N ILE A 862 3.64 -6.48 -10.26
CA ILE A 862 4.57 -6.71 -9.17
C ILE A 862 5.49 -7.83 -9.64
N THR A 863 6.38 -7.50 -10.57
CA THR A 863 7.55 -8.30 -10.90
C THR A 863 8.76 -7.63 -10.29
N MET A 864 8.97 -7.82 -8.98
CA MET A 864 10.33 -7.85 -8.45
C MET A 864 10.97 -9.14 -8.96
N LYS A 865 11.59 -9.10 -10.14
CA LYS A 865 12.57 -10.12 -10.49
C LYS A 865 13.80 -9.86 -9.63
N LEU A 866 13.97 -10.68 -8.59
CA LEU A 866 15.19 -10.67 -7.81
C LEU A 866 16.34 -11.23 -8.65
N SER A 867 17.41 -10.46 -8.73
CA SER A 867 18.68 -10.87 -9.32
C SER A 867 19.34 -11.94 -8.44
N ARG A 868 19.51 -13.15 -9.01
CA ARG A 868 20.35 -14.29 -8.56
C ARG A 868 20.08 -14.92 -7.17
N PRO A 869 20.07 -16.26 -7.08
CA PRO A 869 19.94 -16.99 -5.81
C PRO A 869 21.27 -16.99 -5.03
N TYR A 870 21.31 -16.33 -3.88
CA TYR A 870 22.33 -16.46 -2.82
C TYR A 870 21.62 -16.38 -1.46
N ALA A 871 21.86 -17.17 -0.42
CA ALA A 871 22.38 -18.52 -0.25
C ALA A 871 22.05 -18.92 1.21
N LEU A 872 20.84 -19.43 1.47
CA LEU A 872 20.62 -20.33 2.62
C LEU A 872 21.38 -21.66 2.44
N GLY A 873 21.97 -21.88 1.26
CA GLY A 873 22.87 -22.98 0.94
C GLY A 873 24.12 -23.11 1.83
N LYS A 874 24.44 -22.12 2.69
CA LYS A 874 25.49 -22.28 3.71
C LYS A 874 25.07 -23.21 4.87
N TYR A 875 23.76 -23.37 5.10
CA TYR A 875 23.21 -24.21 6.17
C TYR A 875 22.35 -25.38 5.67
N PHE A 876 21.86 -25.37 4.42
CA PHE A 876 20.96 -26.44 3.95
C PHE A 876 21.17 -26.77 2.46
N ASN A 877 21.92 -27.84 2.19
CA ASN A 877 22.23 -28.27 0.81
C ASN A 877 21.03 -28.88 0.06
N SER A 878 20.03 -29.41 0.76
CA SER A 878 18.80 -29.97 0.17
C SER A 878 17.82 -28.90 -0.33
N GLN A 879 17.95 -27.66 0.14
CA GLN A 879 17.08 -26.53 -0.23
C GLN A 879 17.34 -26.02 -1.65
N SER A 880 18.57 -26.11 -2.17
CA SER A 880 18.89 -25.73 -3.56
C SER A 880 17.99 -26.42 -4.60
N LYS A 881 17.48 -27.63 -4.30
CA LYS A 881 16.54 -28.37 -5.16
C LYS A 881 15.08 -27.94 -4.99
N LEU A 882 14.67 -27.45 -3.80
CA LEU A 882 13.30 -26.98 -3.56
C LEU A 882 13.08 -25.57 -4.15
N SER A 883 14.08 -24.69 -4.05
CA SER A 883 14.08 -23.37 -4.71
C SER A 883 14.17 -23.50 -6.23
N GLN A 884 14.95 -24.45 -6.76
CA GLN A 884 14.94 -24.78 -8.20
C GLN A 884 13.57 -25.28 -8.70
N LEU A 885 12.76 -25.92 -7.84
CA LEU A 885 11.40 -26.33 -8.18
C LEU A 885 10.41 -25.14 -8.21
N GLN A 886 10.68 -24.04 -7.50
CA GLN A 886 9.94 -22.77 -7.68
C GLN A 886 10.26 -22.11 -9.04
N ASP A 887 11.47 -22.28 -9.58
CA ASP A 887 11.78 -21.84 -10.95
C ASP A 887 11.07 -22.69 -12.03
N TYR A 888 10.79 -23.98 -11.75
CA TYR A 888 9.93 -24.83 -12.60
C TYR A 888 8.45 -24.39 -12.58
N ALA A 889 8.00 -23.67 -11.54
CA ALA A 889 6.61 -23.19 -11.40
C ALA A 889 6.21 -22.12 -12.44
N MET A 890 7.18 -21.56 -13.18
CA MET A 890 6.94 -20.69 -14.34
C MET A 890 7.12 -21.40 -15.68
N ASN A 891 6.87 -22.70 -15.77
CA ASN A 891 6.85 -23.38 -17.05
C ASN A 891 5.65 -22.90 -17.88
N SER A 892 5.89 -21.97 -18.81
CA SER A 892 4.90 -21.30 -19.68
C SER A 892 4.02 -22.23 -20.54
N GLN A 893 4.24 -23.54 -20.48
CA GLN A 893 3.55 -24.57 -21.24
C GLN A 893 2.44 -25.30 -20.46
N SER A 894 2.46 -25.33 -19.12
CA SER A 894 1.37 -25.94 -18.34
C SER A 894 0.12 -25.05 -18.37
N PRO A 895 -1.11 -25.56 -18.52
CA PRO A 895 -2.31 -24.72 -18.47
C PRO A 895 -2.73 -24.37 -17.03
N TYR A 896 -2.33 -25.17 -16.03
CA TYR A 896 -2.60 -24.93 -14.61
C TYR A 896 -1.35 -25.16 -13.73
N HIS A 897 -1.31 -24.55 -12.54
CA HIS A 897 -0.24 -24.69 -11.54
C HIS A 897 -0.79 -24.78 -10.12
N VAL A 898 -0.25 -25.67 -9.28
CA VAL A 898 -0.60 -25.78 -7.85
C VAL A 898 0.27 -24.85 -7.01
N LYS A 899 -0.29 -23.72 -6.59
CA LYS A 899 0.34 -22.75 -5.68
C LYS A 899 0.12 -23.16 -4.21
N GLY A 900 1.13 -22.96 -3.36
CA GLY A 900 0.98 -23.08 -1.90
C GLY A 900 2.20 -23.72 -1.21
N PRO A 901 3.08 -22.94 -0.55
CA PRO A 901 4.33 -23.46 0.02
C PRO A 901 4.11 -24.47 1.15
N ILE A 902 3.05 -24.30 1.95
CA ILE A 902 2.70 -25.25 3.02
C ILE A 902 2.21 -26.57 2.42
N ASN A 903 1.41 -26.53 1.35
CA ASN A 903 0.99 -27.74 0.63
C ASN A 903 2.15 -28.46 -0.04
N GLN A 904 3.09 -27.71 -0.60
CA GLN A 904 4.31 -28.26 -1.16
C GLN A 904 5.08 -29.10 -0.13
N VAL A 905 5.26 -28.60 1.10
CA VAL A 905 5.99 -29.32 2.15
C VAL A 905 5.37 -30.69 2.46
N TYR A 906 4.09 -30.75 2.84
CA TYR A 906 3.50 -32.04 3.18
C TYR A 906 3.28 -32.95 1.96
N SER A 907 3.18 -32.39 0.75
CA SER A 907 3.14 -33.18 -0.47
C SER A 907 4.49 -33.83 -0.75
N GLU A 908 5.61 -33.11 -0.64
CA GLU A 908 6.95 -33.70 -0.81
C GLU A 908 7.27 -34.75 0.27
N ILE A 909 6.82 -34.55 1.52
CA ILE A 909 6.90 -35.59 2.55
C ILE A 909 6.14 -36.84 2.11
N LEU A 910 4.90 -36.68 1.64
CA LEU A 910 4.09 -37.79 1.14
C LEU A 910 4.78 -38.53 -0.03
N LEU A 911 5.33 -37.80 -1.00
CA LEU A 911 6.05 -38.39 -2.13
C LEU A 911 7.29 -39.17 -1.67
N SER A 912 8.07 -38.59 -0.74
CA SER A 912 9.22 -39.27 -0.13
C SER A 912 8.79 -40.58 0.55
N ARG A 913 7.68 -40.57 1.30
CA ARG A 913 7.16 -41.77 1.98
C ARG A 913 6.61 -42.84 1.02
N ILE A 914 5.94 -42.42 -0.05
CA ILE A 914 5.47 -43.36 -1.09
C ILE A 914 6.66 -44.08 -1.76
N CYS A 915 7.78 -43.39 -1.95
CA CYS A 915 8.93 -43.92 -2.66
C CYS A 915 9.99 -44.60 -1.78
N ALA A 916 9.93 -44.45 -0.45
CA ALA A 916 10.92 -44.97 0.48
C ALA A 916 11.08 -46.50 0.49
N ARG A 917 10.08 -47.28 0.04
CA ARG A 917 10.14 -48.76 0.02
C ARG A 917 10.80 -49.34 -1.24
N LYS A 918 10.77 -48.62 -2.38
CA LYS A 918 11.41 -49.07 -3.65
C LYS A 918 12.93 -48.86 -3.61
N SER A 919 13.43 -47.86 -2.89
CA SER A 919 14.88 -47.60 -2.77
C SER A 919 15.63 -48.70 -2.02
N LYS A 920 15.00 -49.40 -1.07
CA LYS A 920 15.63 -50.53 -0.37
C LYS A 920 15.85 -51.77 -1.24
N ALA A 921 15.17 -51.89 -2.38
CA ALA A 921 15.29 -53.04 -3.29
C ALA A 921 16.36 -52.85 -4.38
N THR A 922 16.99 -51.68 -4.46
CA THR A 922 18.05 -51.39 -5.45
C THR A 922 19.46 -51.38 -4.87
N ASP A 923 19.59 -51.46 -3.54
CA ASP A 923 20.86 -51.57 -2.81
C ASP A 923 21.15 -53.00 -2.29
N SER A 924 20.46 -54.02 -2.79
CA SER A 924 20.67 -55.45 -2.46
C SER A 924 21.19 -56.25 -3.66
#